data_AF-A0A1V8T3Q5-F1
#
_entry.id   AF-A0A1V8T3Q5-F1
#
_cell.length_a   1.000
_cell.length_b   1.000
_cell.length_c   1.000
_cell.angle_alpha   90.00
_cell.angle_beta   90.00
_cell.angle_gamma   90.00
#
_symmetry.space_group_name_H-M   'P 1'
#
loop_
_entity.id
_entity.type
_entity.pdbx_description
1 polymer ?
#
loop_
_entity_poly.entity_id
_entity_poly.type
_entity_poly.pdbx_seq_one_letter_code
_entity_poly.pdbx_strand_id
1 'polypeptide(L)'
;MANVHDWSSSDNEKGSPHDGERKTPYTSGPDAEWSNPGGLSDPRDQSHSLHRGLSSRQISMIAIGGAIGTGLIIGTGSALANAGPAAIFISYSLVGVLVYAVMCALGEMATWIPLPGGFAVYADRFVDPALGFSLGYTYWFKYIVTTPNQLTASALVIQYWLPASKVNPGVFITIFLVVIIAINYLGIRFFGEFEFWLSSIKVCVIIGLIILSLVLALGGGPNHDRTGFRYWKSPGAIKEYTPATGDWGRFLAVWSSMVTAVFAFLGTELIGVTVGEAENPRKNIPRAIKLTFWRILVFYILSVLLLGMIVPYNSKELAFATTKSNSAAASPFVTAIVIAGIPTLPGFLNACILIFVFSASNSDLYIASRTIHGLALKGHAPRFLAKTDKRGVPFYSLGLSACFCGLAYMNVATDSKVVFAYFYNLVSIFGLLTWISILVSHIYFIKARRAQGVDEKDLRYKSPFGLWGSYCALAFCVLIALTKNFTVFIHKPKTYGNFDYKNFITGYLGIPLYLIMIAGYKILKQTKEIHPLQADLWTGKDVIDADEKMWLQKEADLITSGKGHSKLYEKTIGLIFYGIPSVRTTLRDPYEHNDHSDAVGTSVALPPSNGTLGFGAIYAVSAPGSTRKGRLAQAAAVTGLELTIPDLPTWTDKDVDDFRWHNKSESLVLVGTAKAWLSHHVVLRAFLESDAQTALIIEDDVDWDIRLRTTQVPLAQQAARSLGALRTGKRPPYDPVEQPWGSDQDWDLLYLGHCGDYLNDVLWGVGVGHHHPSDLAKLDHVLYGDPTMPHRTDLHPFTASFLTSLVVSEQTRVLHHSVWPLCTFGYAITRRTAERLLKDIAPPHEDPARHITAYDAAILTACRDGQLYCYTLTPEVFHHMEGESLIAGEEEKAKERKIVRPPVDAAGLEQVKYRKETSNIGCGFASGEFYWEGDEGKLQYLQDEVVGQGK
;
A
#
# COMPACT_ATOMS: atom_id res chain seq x y z
N MET A 1 -35.45 -26.48 52.33
CA MET A 1 -35.61 -25.36 53.30
C MET A 1 -34.90 -25.77 54.57
N ALA A 2 -34.20 -24.80 55.21
CA ALA A 2 -33.44 -24.91 56.45
C ALA A 2 -32.02 -25.53 56.39
N ASN A 3 -31.17 -24.93 57.25
CA ASN A 3 -29.96 -25.42 57.92
C ASN A 3 -28.56 -25.25 57.28
N VAL A 4 -27.84 -24.32 57.92
CA VAL A 4 -26.43 -24.37 58.36
C VAL A 4 -25.97 -25.80 58.71
N HIS A 5 -24.77 -26.20 58.26
CA HIS A 5 -23.80 -26.97 59.06
C HIS A 5 -22.42 -27.06 58.39
N ASP A 6 -21.48 -27.42 59.26
CA ASP A 6 -20.03 -27.32 59.25
C ASP A 6 -19.41 -28.74 59.11
N TRP A 7 -18.07 -28.83 59.09
CA TRP A 7 -17.22 -30.02 59.34
C TRP A 7 -16.84 -31.02 58.20
N SER A 8 -15.52 -30.97 57.88
CA SER A 8 -14.49 -32.00 58.13
C SER A 8 -14.24 -33.20 57.19
N SER A 9 -13.03 -33.16 56.60
CA SER A 9 -11.94 -34.15 56.59
C SER A 9 -12.19 -35.67 56.54
N SER A 10 -11.56 -36.34 55.57
CA SER A 10 -10.41 -37.29 55.72
C SER A 10 -10.20 -38.06 54.40
N ASP A 11 -9.00 -37.93 53.80
CA ASP A 11 -7.93 -38.97 53.67
C ASP A 11 -8.31 -40.14 52.75
N ASN A 12 -7.53 -40.68 51.81
CA ASN A 12 -6.13 -40.71 51.37
C ASN A 12 -6.21 -41.19 49.88
N GLU A 13 -5.28 -41.03 48.93
CA GLU A 13 -3.89 -41.48 48.97
C GLU A 13 -3.14 -41.02 47.69
N LYS A 14 -1.91 -40.51 47.90
CA LYS A 14 -0.69 -40.41 47.08
C LYS A 14 -0.70 -40.70 45.55
N GLY A 15 -0.12 -39.75 44.79
CA GLY A 15 0.54 -39.98 43.51
C GLY A 15 1.13 -38.70 42.89
N SER A 16 2.47 -38.58 42.85
CA SER A 16 3.25 -37.51 42.18
C SER A 16 3.54 -37.89 40.69
N PRO A 17 4.16 -37.06 39.84
CA PRO A 17 3.54 -36.54 38.61
C PRO A 17 4.24 -37.04 37.34
N HIS A 18 3.48 -37.33 36.27
CA HIS A 18 4.06 -37.48 34.93
C HIS A 18 3.12 -36.93 33.85
N ASP A 19 3.68 -36.02 33.05
CA ASP A 19 3.38 -35.72 31.64
C ASP A 19 1.94 -35.39 31.24
N GLY A 20 1.61 -34.10 31.27
CA GLY A 20 0.42 -33.53 30.64
C GLY A 20 0.73 -33.02 29.23
N GLU A 21 0.23 -33.75 28.23
CA GLU A 21 0.34 -33.52 26.80
C GLU A 21 0.01 -32.08 26.35
N ARG A 22 0.88 -31.55 25.49
CA ARG A 22 0.55 -30.45 24.57
C ARG A 22 -0.60 -30.90 23.68
N LYS A 23 -1.75 -30.22 23.76
CA LYS A 23 -2.80 -30.33 22.73
C LYS A 23 -2.24 -29.85 21.40
N THR A 24 -2.17 -30.77 20.44
CA THR A 24 -1.81 -30.57 19.04
C THR A 24 -2.92 -29.88 18.25
N PRO A 25 -2.60 -29.34 17.04
CA PRO A 25 -3.46 -28.45 16.29
C PRO A 25 -4.61 -29.19 15.61
N TYR A 26 -5.76 -28.50 15.51
CA TYR A 26 -6.94 -28.94 14.77
C TYR A 26 -6.58 -29.33 13.33
N THR A 27 -6.80 -30.59 12.98
CA THR A 27 -6.80 -31.09 11.60
C THR A 27 -8.12 -30.70 10.93
N SER A 28 -8.04 -29.98 9.80
CA SER A 28 -9.17 -29.70 8.93
C SER A 28 -9.47 -30.92 8.07
N GLY A 29 -10.60 -31.58 8.32
CA GLY A 29 -11.20 -32.52 7.37
C GLY A 29 -11.88 -31.79 6.22
N PRO A 30 -11.98 -32.38 5.02
CA PRO A 30 -12.81 -31.85 3.94
C PRO A 30 -14.29 -32.15 4.25
N ASP A 31 -15.19 -31.27 3.79
CA ASP A 31 -16.66 -31.46 3.75
C ASP A 31 -17.48 -31.01 4.98
N ALA A 32 -17.25 -29.80 5.46
CA ALA A 32 -18.26 -29.06 6.23
C ALA A 32 -18.56 -27.70 5.57
N GLU A 33 -19.69 -27.63 4.85
CA GLU A 33 -20.30 -26.36 4.46
C GLU A 33 -20.71 -25.59 5.73
N TRP A 34 -19.86 -24.64 6.14
CA TRP A 34 -20.22 -23.65 7.15
C TRP A 34 -21.11 -22.60 6.49
N SER A 35 -22.42 -22.71 6.71
CA SER A 35 -23.38 -21.64 6.42
C SER A 35 -22.99 -20.39 7.20
N ASN A 36 -22.41 -19.43 6.48
CA ASN A 36 -21.78 -18.21 6.97
C ASN A 36 -22.82 -17.24 7.59
N PRO A 37 -22.92 -17.10 8.92
CA PRO A 37 -23.88 -16.20 9.54
C PRO A 37 -23.26 -14.79 9.62
N GLY A 38 -23.21 -14.09 8.50
CA GLY A 38 -22.68 -12.73 8.49
C GLY A 38 -22.40 -12.07 7.15
N GLY A 39 -22.59 -12.73 6.00
CA GLY A 39 -22.43 -12.08 4.69
C GLY A 39 -21.11 -11.32 4.49
N LEU A 40 -20.05 -11.69 5.22
CA LEU A 40 -18.71 -11.16 5.02
C LEU A 40 -18.23 -11.72 3.69
N SER A 41 -18.18 -10.85 2.67
CA SER A 41 -17.58 -11.16 1.39
C SER A 41 -16.15 -11.65 1.62
N ASP A 42 -15.84 -12.83 1.10
CA ASP A 42 -14.50 -13.38 1.07
C ASP A 42 -13.53 -12.36 0.46
N PRO A 43 -12.40 -12.02 1.11
CA PRO A 43 -11.37 -11.17 0.52
C PRO A 43 -10.87 -11.65 -0.86
N ARG A 44 -11.16 -12.90 -1.23
CA ARG A 44 -10.85 -13.53 -2.52
C ARG A 44 -11.85 -13.23 -3.64
N ASP A 45 -13.01 -12.63 -3.36
CA ASP A 45 -14.03 -12.34 -4.37
C ASP A 45 -13.76 -10.99 -5.08
N GLN A 46 -13.07 -11.05 -6.23
CA GLN A 46 -12.61 -9.88 -6.98
C GLN A 46 -13.70 -9.24 -7.86
N SER A 47 -14.88 -9.85 -7.98
CA SER A 47 -15.93 -9.53 -8.97
C SER A 47 -16.57 -8.14 -8.83
N HIS A 48 -16.36 -7.46 -7.70
CA HIS A 48 -16.90 -6.12 -7.41
C HIS A 48 -15.89 -5.14 -6.76
N SER A 49 -14.58 -5.41 -6.90
CA SER A 49 -13.53 -4.60 -6.26
C SER A 49 -13.30 -3.25 -6.95
N LEU A 50 -13.12 -2.18 -6.16
CA LEU A 50 -12.66 -0.88 -6.66
C LEU A 50 -11.22 -1.02 -7.14
N HIS A 51 -10.88 -0.47 -8.32
CA HIS A 51 -9.50 -0.47 -8.80
C HIS A 51 -8.57 0.24 -7.79
N ARG A 52 -7.51 -0.46 -7.36
CA ARG A 52 -6.42 0.11 -6.55
C ARG A 52 -5.61 1.08 -7.42
N GLY A 53 -6.00 2.34 -7.42
CA GLY A 53 -5.47 3.37 -8.34
C GLY A 53 -4.81 4.57 -7.67
N LEU A 54 -4.68 4.59 -6.34
CA LEU A 54 -4.03 5.66 -5.57
C LEU A 54 -2.66 5.21 -5.06
N SER A 55 -1.63 6.00 -5.32
CA SER A 55 -0.27 5.81 -4.80
C SER A 55 -0.18 6.16 -3.30
N SER A 56 0.78 5.56 -2.59
CA SER A 56 1.03 5.78 -1.15
C SER A 56 1.19 7.27 -0.78
N ARG A 57 1.83 8.07 -1.67
CA ARG A 57 1.94 9.53 -1.52
C ARG A 57 0.59 10.25 -1.59
N GLN A 58 -0.31 9.81 -2.48
CA GLN A 58 -1.64 10.40 -2.66
C GLN A 58 -2.52 10.07 -1.46
N ILE A 59 -2.54 8.81 -1.00
CA ILE A 59 -3.32 8.39 0.17
C ILE A 59 -2.90 9.16 1.42
N SER A 60 -1.60 9.29 1.65
CA SER A 60 -1.06 10.05 2.80
C SER A 60 -1.45 11.52 2.73
N MET A 61 -1.34 12.16 1.57
CA MET A 61 -1.73 13.56 1.40
C MET A 61 -3.24 13.78 1.49
N ILE A 62 -4.06 12.85 1.00
CA ILE A 62 -5.53 12.87 1.16
C ILE A 62 -5.89 12.75 2.64
N ALA A 63 -5.24 11.87 3.39
CA ALA A 63 -5.48 11.72 4.83
C ALA A 63 -5.06 12.95 5.64
N ILE A 64 -3.98 13.63 5.25
CA ILE A 64 -3.54 14.88 5.87
C ILE A 64 -4.48 16.03 5.48
N GLY A 65 -4.72 16.23 4.19
CA GLY A 65 -5.50 17.33 3.63
C GLY A 65 -7.01 17.23 3.86
N GLY A 66 -7.54 16.01 4.03
CA GLY A 66 -8.93 15.75 4.40
C GLY A 66 -9.22 15.99 5.88
N ALA A 67 -8.19 15.93 6.73
CA ALA A 67 -8.31 16.19 8.15
C ALA A 67 -8.03 17.64 8.54
N ILE A 68 -7.74 18.54 7.59
CA ILE A 68 -7.68 19.99 7.82
C ILE A 68 -8.88 20.56 7.06
N GLY A 69 -9.84 21.13 7.78
CA GLY A 69 -11.15 21.51 7.26
C GLY A 69 -11.53 22.96 7.51
N THR A 70 -12.69 23.35 6.96
CA THR A 70 -13.34 24.65 7.24
C THR A 70 -13.66 24.87 8.71
N GLY A 71 -13.72 23.83 9.53
CA GLY A 71 -13.93 23.97 10.98
C GLY A 71 -12.82 24.77 11.67
N LEU A 72 -11.55 24.52 11.31
CA LEU A 72 -10.42 25.28 11.85
C LEU A 72 -10.35 26.70 11.26
N ILE A 73 -10.55 26.82 9.95
CA ILE A 73 -10.29 28.08 9.23
C ILE A 73 -11.47 29.06 9.31
N ILE A 74 -12.71 28.58 9.34
CA ILE A 74 -13.92 29.43 9.34
C ILE A 74 -14.63 29.30 10.69
N GLY A 75 -14.81 28.07 11.19
CA GLY A 75 -15.56 27.79 12.42
C GLY A 75 -14.99 28.45 13.68
N THR A 76 -13.67 28.47 13.82
CA THR A 76 -12.97 29.06 14.99
C THR A 76 -13.34 30.52 15.28
N GLY A 77 -13.75 31.29 14.26
CA GLY A 77 -14.08 32.71 14.45
C GLY A 77 -15.31 32.91 15.34
N SER A 78 -16.35 32.08 15.14
CA SER A 78 -17.54 32.07 15.98
C SER A 78 -17.21 31.66 17.41
N ALA A 79 -16.37 30.62 17.57
CA ALA A 79 -15.94 30.16 18.88
C ALA A 79 -15.14 31.24 19.63
N LEU A 80 -14.21 31.93 18.97
CA LEU A 80 -13.42 33.00 19.57
C LEU A 80 -14.32 34.17 20.00
N ALA A 81 -15.22 34.61 19.12
CA ALA A 81 -16.13 35.72 19.40
C ALA A 81 -17.09 35.43 20.56
N ASN A 82 -17.49 34.17 20.74
CA ASN A 82 -18.45 33.77 21.76
C ASN A 82 -17.80 33.42 23.11
N ALA A 83 -16.60 32.85 23.11
CA ALA A 83 -16.00 32.26 24.30
C ALA A 83 -14.67 32.89 24.76
N GLY A 84 -13.97 33.61 23.88
CA GLY A 84 -12.65 34.17 24.18
C GLY A 84 -11.48 33.19 23.98
N PRO A 85 -10.24 33.70 24.00
CA PRO A 85 -9.05 32.97 23.55
C PRO A 85 -8.68 31.75 24.40
N ALA A 86 -8.79 31.83 25.73
CA ALA A 86 -8.47 30.71 26.59
C ALA A 86 -9.56 29.62 26.53
N ALA A 87 -10.83 30.00 26.39
CA ALA A 87 -11.92 29.04 26.30
C ALA A 87 -11.80 28.17 25.04
N ILE A 88 -11.52 28.78 23.89
CA ILE A 88 -11.30 28.01 22.66
C ILE A 88 -10.04 27.14 22.74
N PHE A 89 -8.96 27.62 23.38
CA PHE A 89 -7.75 26.84 23.57
C PHE A 89 -8.01 25.59 24.42
N ILE A 90 -8.73 25.74 25.55
CA ILE A 90 -9.12 24.63 26.42
C ILE A 90 -10.01 23.65 25.65
N SER A 91 -11.02 24.14 24.93
CA SER A 91 -11.95 23.29 24.17
C SER A 91 -11.27 22.48 23.08
N TYR A 92 -10.40 23.12 22.28
CA TYR A 92 -9.63 22.42 21.25
C TYR A 92 -8.64 21.43 21.85
N SER A 93 -8.07 21.72 23.03
CA SER A 93 -7.20 20.78 23.73
C SER A 93 -7.96 19.56 24.26
N LEU A 94 -9.11 19.76 24.92
CA LEU A 94 -9.93 18.68 25.47
C LEU A 94 -10.52 17.78 24.38
N VAL A 95 -11.08 18.38 23.31
CA VAL A 95 -11.56 17.60 22.16
C VAL A 95 -10.40 16.98 21.39
N GLY A 96 -9.22 17.62 21.36
CA GLY A 96 -8.00 17.06 20.81
C GLY A 96 -7.58 15.76 21.51
N VAL A 97 -7.61 15.73 22.84
CA VAL A 97 -7.37 14.50 23.63
C VAL A 97 -8.45 13.45 23.35
N LEU A 98 -9.71 13.87 23.29
CA LEU A 98 -10.84 12.98 22.98
C LEU A 98 -10.68 12.28 21.62
N VAL A 99 -10.45 13.05 20.55
CA VAL A 99 -10.30 12.47 19.20
C VAL A 99 -9.02 11.64 19.10
N TYR A 100 -7.95 12.00 19.81
CA TYR A 100 -6.75 11.18 19.88
C TYR A 100 -7.05 9.81 20.52
N ALA A 101 -7.82 9.77 21.61
CA ALA A 101 -8.26 8.51 22.22
C ALA A 101 -9.13 7.66 21.27
N VAL A 102 -10.02 8.28 20.48
CA VAL A 102 -10.79 7.61 19.42
C VAL A 102 -9.87 6.99 18.37
N MET A 103 -8.84 7.72 17.93
CA MET A 103 -7.89 7.22 16.93
C MET A 103 -7.00 6.10 17.47
N CYS A 104 -6.60 6.16 18.75
CA CYS A 104 -5.92 5.06 19.40
C CYS A 104 -6.79 3.79 19.47
N ALA A 105 -8.07 3.94 19.83
CA ALA A 105 -9.03 2.83 19.86
C ALA A 105 -9.22 2.19 18.49
N LEU A 106 -9.38 3.01 17.45
CA LEU A 106 -9.45 2.56 16.07
C LEU A 106 -8.15 1.87 15.63
N GLY A 107 -6.99 2.42 16.01
CA GLY A 107 -5.68 1.87 15.72
C GLY A 107 -5.45 0.46 16.26
N GLU A 108 -5.85 0.22 17.49
CA GLU A 108 -5.71 -1.10 18.13
C GLU A 108 -6.54 -2.16 17.38
N MET A 109 -7.78 -1.86 17.02
CA MET A 109 -8.60 -2.76 16.18
C MET A 109 -8.01 -2.94 14.78
N ALA A 110 -7.57 -1.86 14.16
CA ALA A 110 -7.14 -1.85 12.77
C ALA A 110 -5.77 -2.47 12.53
N THR A 111 -4.90 -2.47 13.54
CA THR A 111 -3.64 -3.23 13.49
C THR A 111 -3.84 -4.70 13.80
N TRP A 112 -4.87 -5.08 14.57
CA TRP A 112 -5.18 -6.48 14.77
C TRP A 112 -5.64 -7.15 13.48
N ILE A 113 -6.72 -6.62 12.87
CA ILE A 113 -7.21 -7.06 11.56
C ILE A 113 -7.59 -5.83 10.72
N PRO A 114 -6.74 -5.40 9.77
CA PRO A 114 -7.06 -4.36 8.81
C PRO A 114 -8.10 -4.86 7.82
N LEU A 115 -9.36 -4.39 7.93
CA LEU A 115 -10.46 -4.89 7.08
C LEU A 115 -10.83 -3.90 5.97
N PRO A 116 -11.03 -4.37 4.73
CA PRO A 116 -11.62 -3.56 3.67
C PRO A 116 -13.08 -3.21 4.04
N GLY A 117 -13.45 -1.93 3.93
CA GLY A 117 -14.77 -1.42 4.32
C GLY A 117 -14.80 -0.53 5.58
N GLY A 118 -13.63 -0.28 6.19
CA GLY A 118 -13.46 0.69 7.27
C GLY A 118 -14.06 0.28 8.62
N PHE A 119 -14.21 1.24 9.53
CA PHE A 119 -14.62 0.96 10.92
C PHE A 119 -16.06 0.42 11.08
N ALA A 120 -16.91 0.54 10.06
CA ALA A 120 -18.22 -0.10 10.04
C ALA A 120 -18.11 -1.63 10.14
N VAL A 121 -17.03 -2.21 9.60
CA VAL A 121 -16.79 -3.66 9.66
C VAL A 121 -16.48 -4.11 11.10
N TYR A 122 -15.77 -3.30 11.89
CA TYR A 122 -15.47 -3.63 13.29
C TYR A 122 -16.74 -3.66 14.15
N ALA A 123 -17.68 -2.74 13.90
CA ALA A 123 -18.98 -2.76 14.57
C ALA A 123 -19.82 -3.99 14.21
N ASP A 124 -19.84 -4.33 12.92
CA ASP A 124 -20.54 -5.50 12.37
C ASP A 124 -19.98 -6.82 12.95
N ARG A 125 -18.65 -6.92 13.03
CA ARG A 125 -17.93 -8.15 13.40
C ARG A 125 -17.78 -8.38 14.91
N PHE A 126 -17.66 -7.31 15.71
CA PHE A 126 -17.39 -7.44 17.16
C PHE A 126 -18.59 -7.12 18.04
N VAL A 127 -19.61 -6.41 17.53
CA VAL A 127 -20.71 -5.91 18.37
C VAL A 127 -22.05 -6.48 17.95
N ASP A 128 -22.59 -6.01 16.82
CA ASP A 128 -23.90 -6.40 16.29
C ASP A 128 -23.99 -5.87 14.86
N PRO A 129 -24.46 -6.66 13.88
CA PRO A 129 -24.65 -6.17 12.51
C PRO A 129 -25.56 -4.94 12.39
N ALA A 130 -26.50 -4.75 13.32
CA ALA A 130 -27.32 -3.53 13.39
C ALA A 130 -26.48 -2.27 13.67
N LEU A 131 -25.43 -2.39 14.49
CA LEU A 131 -24.48 -1.30 14.74
C LEU A 131 -23.61 -1.05 13.51
N GLY A 132 -23.15 -2.11 12.83
CA GLY A 132 -22.39 -2.01 11.58
C GLY A 132 -23.16 -1.29 10.48
N PHE A 133 -24.42 -1.67 10.25
CA PHE A 133 -25.36 -0.99 9.37
C PHE A 133 -25.52 0.49 9.74
N SER A 134 -25.86 0.78 10.99
CA SER A 134 -26.16 2.13 11.45
C SER A 134 -24.96 3.05 11.41
N LEU A 135 -23.76 2.54 11.75
CA LEU A 135 -22.49 3.25 11.66
C LEU A 135 -22.17 3.63 10.21
N GLY A 136 -22.35 2.70 9.28
CA GLY A 136 -22.19 2.95 7.84
C GLY A 136 -23.07 4.09 7.34
N TYR A 137 -24.38 4.04 7.61
CA TYR A 137 -25.31 5.10 7.19
C TYR A 137 -25.05 6.41 7.90
N THR A 138 -24.70 6.40 9.19
CA THR A 138 -24.32 7.60 9.95
C THR A 138 -23.11 8.30 9.32
N TYR A 139 -22.11 7.53 8.92
CA TYR A 139 -20.95 8.07 8.23
C TYR A 139 -21.29 8.58 6.83
N TRP A 140 -22.18 7.91 6.10
CA TRP A 140 -22.69 8.43 4.83
C TRP A 140 -23.48 9.74 5.01
N PHE A 141 -24.39 9.80 5.98
CA PHE A 141 -25.16 11.00 6.35
C PHE A 141 -24.26 12.17 6.72
N LYS A 142 -23.17 11.92 7.43
CA LYS A 142 -22.13 12.91 7.68
C LYS A 142 -21.66 13.54 6.36
N TYR A 143 -21.15 12.78 5.39
CA TYR A 143 -20.54 13.36 4.17
C TYR A 143 -21.53 13.92 3.15
N ILE A 144 -22.75 13.38 3.04
CA ILE A 144 -23.77 13.98 2.18
C ILE A 144 -24.25 15.34 2.73
N VAL A 145 -24.01 15.63 4.02
CA VAL A 145 -24.26 16.95 4.63
C VAL A 145 -22.98 17.79 4.69
N THR A 146 -21.79 17.19 4.88
CA THR A 146 -20.53 17.94 4.86
C THR A 146 -20.28 18.56 3.49
N THR A 147 -20.51 17.84 2.39
CA THR A 147 -20.30 18.38 1.04
C THR A 147 -21.08 19.69 0.79
N PRO A 148 -22.41 19.78 1.01
CA PRO A 148 -23.13 21.04 0.90
C PRO A 148 -22.72 22.08 1.96
N ASN A 149 -22.22 21.67 3.12
CA ASN A 149 -21.62 22.60 4.08
C ASN A 149 -20.36 23.29 3.53
N GLN A 150 -19.50 22.54 2.85
CA GLN A 150 -18.33 23.12 2.19
C GLN A 150 -18.75 24.04 1.04
N LEU A 151 -19.70 23.64 0.18
CA LEU A 151 -20.22 24.52 -0.88
C LEU A 151 -20.80 25.84 -0.31
N THR A 152 -21.46 25.76 0.85
CA THR A 152 -21.95 26.92 1.60
C THR A 152 -20.79 27.79 2.10
N ALA A 153 -19.71 27.20 2.61
CA ALA A 153 -18.51 27.93 3.00
C ALA A 153 -17.83 28.61 1.79
N SER A 154 -17.80 27.99 0.61
CA SER A 154 -17.30 28.62 -0.60
C SER A 154 -18.12 29.86 -0.97
N ALA A 155 -19.45 29.76 -0.87
CA ALA A 155 -20.34 30.88 -1.08
C ALA A 155 -20.11 32.02 -0.06
N LEU A 156 -19.84 31.70 1.21
CA LEU A 156 -19.48 32.69 2.23
C LEU A 156 -18.17 33.42 1.91
N VAL A 157 -17.15 32.70 1.44
CA VAL A 157 -15.83 33.29 1.16
C VAL A 157 -15.87 34.18 -0.10
N ILE A 158 -16.64 33.80 -1.13
CA ILE A 158 -16.79 34.61 -2.35
C ILE A 158 -17.45 35.96 -2.07
N GLN A 159 -18.28 36.06 -1.04
CA GLN A 159 -18.92 37.32 -0.64
C GLN A 159 -17.91 38.40 -0.23
N TYR A 160 -16.63 38.05 -0.02
CA TYR A 160 -15.54 39.01 0.11
C TYR A 160 -15.38 39.90 -1.13
N TRP A 161 -15.45 39.33 -2.34
CA TRP A 161 -15.32 40.08 -3.59
C TRP A 161 -16.67 40.45 -4.19
N LEU A 162 -17.64 39.54 -4.14
CA LEU A 162 -18.94 39.68 -4.79
C LEU A 162 -20.06 39.48 -3.76
N PRO A 163 -20.60 40.58 -3.19
CA PRO A 163 -21.69 40.50 -2.23
C PRO A 163 -22.92 39.78 -2.79
N ALA A 164 -23.67 39.11 -1.92
CA ALA A 164 -24.89 38.38 -2.30
C ALA A 164 -25.96 39.28 -2.95
N SER A 165 -25.93 40.59 -2.69
CA SER A 165 -26.80 41.58 -3.34
C SER A 165 -26.48 41.81 -4.82
N LYS A 166 -25.25 41.51 -5.26
CA LYS A 166 -24.84 41.62 -6.67
C LYS A 166 -24.99 40.32 -7.42
N VAL A 167 -24.60 39.20 -6.81
CA VAL A 167 -24.63 37.87 -7.44
C VAL A 167 -25.23 36.87 -6.46
N ASN A 168 -26.23 36.12 -6.92
CA ASN A 168 -26.87 35.09 -6.12
C ASN A 168 -25.84 34.01 -5.72
N PRO A 169 -25.69 33.67 -4.42
CA PRO A 169 -24.78 32.62 -3.95
C PRO A 169 -24.95 31.27 -4.66
N GLY A 170 -26.16 30.96 -5.12
CA GLY A 170 -26.48 29.76 -5.89
C GLY A 170 -25.63 29.57 -7.13
N VAL A 171 -25.23 30.66 -7.82
CA VAL A 171 -24.40 30.59 -9.04
C VAL A 171 -23.06 29.92 -8.75
N PHE A 172 -22.37 30.35 -7.69
CA PHE A 172 -21.07 29.80 -7.32
C PHE A 172 -21.20 28.36 -6.80
N ILE A 173 -22.28 28.06 -6.06
CA ILE A 173 -22.59 26.70 -5.63
C ILE A 173 -22.76 25.78 -6.85
N THR A 174 -23.48 26.21 -7.89
CA THR A 174 -23.63 25.44 -9.14
C THR A 174 -22.28 25.21 -9.82
N ILE A 175 -21.46 26.25 -9.96
CA ILE A 175 -20.14 26.16 -10.62
C ILE A 175 -19.27 25.13 -9.90
N PHE A 176 -19.09 25.27 -8.58
CA PHE A 176 -18.28 24.34 -7.81
C PHE A 176 -18.84 22.92 -7.86
N LEU A 177 -20.15 22.76 -7.71
CA LEU A 177 -20.80 21.43 -7.72
C LEU A 177 -20.59 20.71 -9.05
N VAL A 178 -20.77 21.40 -10.19
CA VAL A 178 -20.55 20.80 -11.53
C VAL A 178 -19.09 20.35 -11.68
N VAL A 179 -18.13 21.18 -11.27
CA VAL A 179 -16.70 20.84 -11.36
C VAL A 179 -16.37 19.66 -10.44
N ILE A 180 -16.88 19.63 -9.21
CA ILE A 180 -16.65 18.54 -8.24
C ILE A 180 -17.23 17.21 -8.76
N ILE A 181 -18.44 17.23 -9.32
CA ILE A 181 -19.06 16.04 -9.91
C ILE A 181 -18.23 15.55 -11.10
N ALA A 182 -17.77 16.48 -11.97
CA ALA A 182 -16.94 16.13 -13.11
C ALA A 182 -15.62 15.46 -12.66
N ILE A 183 -14.92 16.03 -11.68
CA ILE A 183 -13.67 15.46 -11.13
C ILE A 183 -13.93 14.06 -10.56
N ASN A 184 -14.98 13.89 -9.77
CA ASN A 184 -15.33 12.59 -9.17
C ASN A 184 -15.76 11.55 -10.20
N TYR A 185 -16.21 11.98 -11.39
CA TYR A 185 -16.60 11.09 -12.49
C TYR A 185 -15.44 10.71 -13.42
N LEU A 186 -14.43 11.57 -13.61
CA LEU A 186 -13.34 11.35 -14.57
C LEU A 186 -12.36 10.22 -14.21
N GLY A 187 -12.44 9.67 -12.99
CA GLY A 187 -11.73 8.46 -12.57
C GLY A 187 -10.78 8.67 -11.39
N ILE A 188 -10.47 7.59 -10.69
CA ILE A 188 -9.75 7.60 -9.40
C ILE A 188 -8.31 8.15 -9.49
N ARG A 189 -7.61 7.91 -10.60
CA ARG A 189 -6.24 8.40 -10.83
C ARG A 189 -6.19 9.93 -10.98
N PHE A 190 -7.15 10.48 -11.72
CA PHE A 190 -7.26 11.93 -11.92
C PHE A 190 -7.63 12.64 -10.61
N PHE A 191 -8.62 12.10 -9.88
CA PHE A 191 -8.95 12.56 -8.53
C PHE A 191 -7.72 12.54 -7.60
N GLY A 192 -6.96 11.44 -7.60
CA GLY A 192 -5.80 11.26 -6.72
C GLY A 192 -4.69 12.29 -6.95
N GLU A 193 -4.31 12.53 -8.21
CA GLU A 193 -3.31 13.56 -8.54
C GLU A 193 -3.82 14.97 -8.22
N PHE A 194 -5.07 15.27 -8.56
CA PHE A 194 -5.66 16.57 -8.29
C PHE A 194 -5.72 16.88 -6.79
N GLU A 195 -6.17 15.91 -5.98
CA GLU A 195 -6.27 16.07 -4.54
C GLU A 195 -4.89 16.11 -3.85
N PHE A 196 -3.88 15.43 -4.39
CA PHE A 196 -2.50 15.53 -3.91
C PHE A 196 -1.98 16.97 -3.98
N TRP A 197 -2.16 17.64 -5.12
CA TRP A 197 -1.74 19.03 -5.29
C TRP A 197 -2.54 19.99 -4.42
N LEU A 198 -3.86 19.84 -4.38
CA LEU A 198 -4.74 20.66 -3.53
C LEU A 198 -4.40 20.51 -2.04
N SER A 199 -4.18 19.28 -1.58
CA SER A 199 -3.79 18.99 -0.19
C SER A 199 -2.40 19.55 0.15
N SER A 200 -1.46 19.52 -0.80
CA SER A 200 -0.14 20.16 -0.63
C SER A 200 -0.27 21.67 -0.43
N ILE A 201 -1.12 22.33 -1.23
CA ILE A 201 -1.40 23.77 -1.09
C ILE A 201 -2.04 24.08 0.27
N LYS A 202 -3.04 23.30 0.71
CA LYS A 202 -3.69 23.48 2.02
C LYS A 202 -2.68 23.48 3.16
N VAL A 203 -1.77 22.52 3.11
CA VAL A 203 -0.72 22.34 4.11
C VAL A 203 0.26 23.52 4.10
N CYS A 204 0.70 23.99 2.93
CA CYS A 204 1.53 25.19 2.83
C CYS A 204 0.81 26.43 3.39
N VAL A 205 -0.48 26.58 3.11
CA VAL A 205 -1.30 27.71 3.60
C VAL A 205 -1.42 27.69 5.12
N ILE A 206 -1.70 26.54 5.75
CA ILE A 206 -1.81 26.49 7.22
C ILE A 206 -0.47 26.75 7.91
N ILE A 207 0.64 26.24 7.37
CA ILE A 207 1.99 26.54 7.89
C ILE A 207 2.28 28.04 7.75
N GLY A 208 1.97 28.62 6.59
CA GLY A 208 2.07 30.07 6.36
C GLY A 208 1.23 30.89 7.34
N LEU A 209 0.01 30.45 7.65
CA LEU A 209 -0.85 31.09 8.66
C LEU A 209 -0.28 31.00 10.07
N ILE A 210 0.31 29.87 10.46
CA ILE A 210 0.96 29.71 11.77
C ILE A 210 2.16 30.65 11.87
N ILE A 211 3.02 30.69 10.85
CA ILE A 211 4.19 31.58 10.81
C ILE A 211 3.74 33.04 10.84
N LEU A 212 2.78 33.42 10.00
CA LEU A 212 2.23 34.78 9.98
C LEU A 212 1.65 35.17 11.34
N SER A 213 0.87 34.28 11.96
CA SER A 213 0.27 34.52 13.28
C SER A 213 1.33 34.71 14.36
N LEU A 214 2.42 33.94 14.32
CA LEU A 214 3.56 34.11 15.21
C LEU A 214 4.28 35.45 14.97
N VAL A 215 4.53 35.81 13.72
CA VAL A 215 5.16 37.10 13.34
C VAL A 215 4.32 38.28 13.83
N LEU A 216 3.00 38.23 13.62
CA LEU A 216 2.07 39.25 14.11
C LEU A 216 2.06 39.31 15.65
N ALA A 217 2.03 38.16 16.32
CA ALA A 217 2.10 38.10 17.78
C ALA A 217 3.40 38.70 18.35
N LEU A 218 4.50 38.64 17.59
CA LEU A 218 5.80 39.20 17.96
C LEU A 218 5.99 40.67 17.54
N GLY A 219 5.03 41.28 16.82
CA GLY A 219 5.07 42.68 16.41
C GLY A 219 5.69 42.93 15.03
N GLY A 220 5.82 41.90 14.19
CA GLY A 220 6.35 42.02 12.83
C GLY A 220 5.33 42.52 11.78
N GLY A 221 4.14 42.98 12.20
CA GLY A 221 3.16 43.58 11.31
C GLY A 221 3.50 45.03 10.93
N PRO A 222 2.84 45.61 9.91
CA PRO A 222 3.03 47.02 9.52
C PRO A 222 2.71 48.02 10.62
N ASN A 223 1.83 47.63 11.54
CA ASN A 223 1.50 48.40 12.74
C ASN A 223 2.60 48.37 13.81
N HIS A 224 3.65 47.54 13.63
CA HIS A 224 4.72 47.26 14.60
C HIS A 224 4.21 46.91 16.01
N ASP A 225 2.97 46.45 16.11
CA ASP A 225 2.29 46.25 17.38
C ASP A 225 2.48 44.81 17.88
N ARG A 226 3.26 44.63 18.94
CA ARG A 226 3.48 43.33 19.57
C ARG A 226 2.28 42.94 20.43
N THR A 227 1.33 42.22 19.85
CA THR A 227 0.13 41.78 20.60
C THR A 227 0.47 40.76 21.68
N GLY A 228 1.29 39.75 21.41
CA GLY A 228 1.64 38.71 22.38
C GLY A 228 0.41 38.13 23.10
N PHE A 229 0.47 38.00 24.43
CA PHE A 229 -0.66 37.58 25.25
C PHE A 229 -1.57 38.76 25.70
N ARG A 230 -1.53 39.91 25.03
CA ARG A 230 -2.32 41.10 25.40
C ARG A 230 -3.82 40.78 25.44
N TYR A 231 -4.34 40.11 24.42
CA TYR A 231 -5.77 39.78 24.33
C TYR A 231 -6.23 38.74 25.34
N TRP A 232 -5.31 37.97 25.92
CA TRP A 232 -5.59 37.09 27.06
C TRP A 232 -5.74 37.86 28.38
N LYS A 233 -5.23 39.10 28.45
CA LYS A 233 -5.36 39.99 29.62
C LYS A 233 -6.47 41.02 29.44
N SER A 234 -6.54 41.66 28.27
CA SER A 234 -7.53 42.67 27.91
C SER A 234 -7.92 42.50 26.44
N PRO A 235 -9.18 42.18 26.10
CA PRO A 235 -10.38 42.24 26.95
C PRO A 235 -10.56 41.07 27.94
N GLY A 236 -9.70 40.05 27.91
CA GLY A 236 -9.67 38.97 28.90
C GLY A 236 -9.52 37.58 28.28
N ALA A 237 -9.21 36.59 29.11
CA ALA A 237 -8.95 35.24 28.65
C ALA A 237 -10.23 34.48 28.23
N ILE A 238 -11.33 34.67 28.98
CA ILE A 238 -12.60 33.99 28.76
C ILE A 238 -13.71 35.04 28.73
N LYS A 239 -14.56 34.98 27.71
CA LYS A 239 -15.81 35.72 27.62
C LYS A 239 -16.93 34.89 28.21
N GLU A 240 -17.71 35.44 29.14
CA GLU A 240 -18.83 34.74 29.75
C GLU A 240 -19.95 34.46 28.74
N TYR A 241 -20.51 33.25 28.77
CA TYR A 241 -21.59 32.85 27.89
C TYR A 241 -22.93 33.45 28.37
N THR A 242 -23.35 34.54 27.72
CA THR A 242 -24.57 35.28 28.07
C THR A 242 -25.83 34.40 27.92
N PRO A 243 -26.80 34.42 28.87
CA PRO A 243 -26.94 35.33 30.01
C PRO A 243 -26.27 34.87 31.31
N ALA A 244 -25.60 33.71 31.34
CA ALA A 244 -24.92 33.24 32.54
C ALA A 244 -23.71 34.13 32.85
N THR A 245 -23.48 34.40 34.14
CA THR A 245 -22.39 35.25 34.63
C THR A 245 -21.47 34.47 35.58
N GLY A 246 -20.28 35.01 35.83
CA GLY A 246 -19.29 34.41 36.73
C GLY A 246 -18.74 33.08 36.23
N ASP A 247 -18.31 32.21 37.15
CA ASP A 247 -17.62 30.95 36.79
C ASP A 247 -18.51 29.99 35.99
N TRP A 248 -19.82 30.02 36.23
CA TRP A 248 -20.77 29.25 35.43
C TRP A 248 -20.84 29.75 33.98
N GLY A 249 -20.88 31.08 33.77
CA GLY A 249 -20.82 31.67 32.44
C GLY A 249 -19.51 31.34 31.70
N ARG A 250 -18.38 31.30 32.43
CA ARG A 250 -17.08 30.90 31.87
C ARG A 250 -17.03 29.42 31.49
N PHE A 251 -17.58 28.54 32.32
CA PHE A 251 -17.69 27.12 32.02
C PHE A 251 -18.54 26.88 30.76
N LEU A 252 -19.71 27.51 30.66
CA LEU A 252 -20.58 27.39 29.49
C LEU A 252 -19.92 27.94 28.21
N ALA A 253 -19.04 28.94 28.33
CA ALA A 253 -18.27 29.45 27.20
C ALA A 253 -17.31 28.39 26.66
N VAL A 254 -16.54 27.74 27.55
CA VAL A 254 -15.71 26.57 27.19
C VAL A 254 -16.60 25.51 26.55
N TRP A 255 -17.67 25.08 27.22
CA TRP A 255 -18.55 24.01 26.74
C TRP A 255 -19.13 24.29 25.34
N SER A 256 -19.61 25.51 25.09
CA SER A 256 -20.18 25.91 23.79
C SER A 256 -19.16 25.84 22.64
N SER A 257 -17.88 26.11 22.92
CA SER A 257 -16.82 26.08 21.91
C SER A 257 -16.30 24.66 21.61
N MET A 258 -16.61 23.67 22.45
CA MET A 258 -16.27 22.27 22.19
C MET A 258 -16.95 21.73 20.94
N VAL A 259 -18.17 22.18 20.62
CA VAL A 259 -18.86 21.76 19.39
C VAL A 259 -18.07 22.18 18.15
N THR A 260 -17.46 23.38 18.20
CA THR A 260 -16.66 23.89 17.08
C THR A 260 -15.37 23.12 16.97
N ALA A 261 -14.77 22.76 18.10
CA ALA A 261 -13.63 21.86 18.12
C ALA A 261 -13.98 20.48 17.55
N VAL A 262 -15.13 19.90 17.93
CA VAL A 262 -15.61 18.61 17.38
C VAL A 262 -15.66 18.69 15.87
N PHE A 263 -16.39 19.66 15.32
CA PHE A 263 -16.49 19.85 13.88
C PHE A 263 -15.11 20.03 13.21
N ALA A 264 -14.21 20.77 13.84
CA ALA A 264 -12.87 21.00 13.32
C ALA A 264 -12.03 19.71 13.28
N PHE A 265 -12.20 18.80 14.23
CA PHE A 265 -11.46 17.53 14.28
C PHE A 265 -12.09 16.39 13.46
N LEU A 266 -13.32 16.54 12.97
CA LEU A 266 -13.94 15.53 12.10
C LEU A 266 -13.13 15.31 10.82
N GLY A 267 -13.11 14.06 10.34
CA GLY A 267 -12.27 13.66 9.21
C GLY A 267 -10.91 13.10 9.64
N THR A 268 -10.55 13.25 10.91
CA THR A 268 -9.42 12.55 11.53
C THR A 268 -9.55 11.02 11.41
N GLU A 269 -10.78 10.51 11.52
CA GLU A 269 -11.12 9.09 11.40
C GLU A 269 -11.03 8.52 9.97
N LEU A 270 -10.74 9.35 8.96
CA LEU A 270 -10.58 8.92 7.57
C LEU A 270 -9.46 7.87 7.42
N ILE A 271 -8.44 7.93 8.28
CA ILE A 271 -7.37 6.91 8.36
C ILE A 271 -7.98 5.51 8.49
N GLY A 272 -9.09 5.36 9.24
CA GLY A 272 -9.81 4.10 9.44
C GLY A 272 -10.46 3.52 8.20
N VAL A 273 -10.80 4.35 7.21
CA VAL A 273 -11.39 3.92 5.95
C VAL A 273 -10.29 3.49 4.97
N THR A 274 -9.15 4.19 5.01
CA THR A 274 -7.99 3.89 4.16
C THR A 274 -7.15 2.72 4.66
N VAL A 275 -7.46 2.14 5.83
CA VAL A 275 -6.73 0.98 6.41
C VAL A 275 -6.66 -0.20 5.45
N GLY A 276 -7.78 -0.55 4.80
CA GLY A 276 -7.84 -1.67 3.86
C GLY A 276 -7.09 -1.44 2.55
N GLU A 277 -6.64 -0.20 2.29
CA GLU A 277 -5.89 0.20 1.11
C GLU A 277 -4.43 0.58 1.45
N ALA A 278 -4.03 0.53 2.73
CA ALA A 278 -2.72 0.94 3.20
C ALA A 278 -1.69 -0.19 3.04
N GLU A 279 -0.52 0.12 2.46
CA GLU A 279 0.65 -0.76 2.50
C GLU A 279 1.09 -0.99 3.95
N ASN A 280 1.44 -2.22 4.34
CA ASN A 280 1.80 -2.60 5.71
C ASN A 280 1.00 -1.84 6.80
N PRO A 281 -0.30 -2.10 6.91
CA PRO A 281 -1.20 -1.35 7.80
C PRO A 281 -0.75 -1.43 9.27
N ARG A 282 -0.17 -2.57 9.68
CA ARG A 282 0.32 -2.80 11.05
C ARG A 282 1.47 -1.90 11.47
N LYS A 283 2.28 -1.43 10.53
CA LYS A 283 3.32 -0.42 10.77
C LYS A 283 2.82 1.01 10.51
N ASN A 284 2.05 1.19 9.43
CA ASN A 284 1.68 2.52 8.96
C ASN A 284 0.52 3.16 9.74
N ILE A 285 -0.40 2.36 10.31
CA ILE A 285 -1.49 2.87 11.15
C ILE A 285 -0.94 3.47 12.46
N PRO A 286 -0.08 2.79 13.24
CA PRO A 286 0.53 3.39 14.43
C PRO A 286 1.29 4.69 14.12
N ARG A 287 2.00 4.72 12.99
CA ARG A 287 2.67 5.93 12.50
C ARG A 287 1.64 7.03 12.24
N ALA A 288 0.56 6.75 11.50
CA ALA A 288 -0.50 7.72 11.20
C ALA A 288 -1.21 8.24 12.47
N ILE A 289 -1.35 7.44 13.52
CA ILE A 289 -1.88 7.87 14.83
C ILE A 289 -0.90 8.84 15.51
N LYS A 290 0.41 8.54 15.49
CA LYS A 290 1.43 9.46 15.99
C LYS A 290 1.46 10.77 15.20
N LEU A 291 1.26 10.73 13.89
CA LEU A 291 1.12 11.94 13.06
C LEU A 291 -0.16 12.71 13.39
N THR A 292 -1.25 12.00 13.68
CA THR A 292 -2.50 12.62 14.14
C THR A 292 -2.30 13.39 15.44
N PHE A 293 -1.51 12.87 16.38
CA PHE A 293 -1.14 13.61 17.60
C PHE A 293 -0.44 14.93 17.28
N TRP A 294 0.61 14.91 16.44
CA TRP A 294 1.31 16.12 16.02
C TRP A 294 0.42 17.07 15.20
N ARG A 295 -0.46 16.53 14.36
CA ARG A 295 -1.47 17.29 13.61
C ARG A 295 -2.37 18.09 14.56
N ILE A 296 -2.88 17.46 15.62
CA ILE A 296 -3.72 18.08 16.65
C ILE A 296 -2.93 19.19 17.38
N LEU A 297 -1.69 18.92 17.79
CA LEU A 297 -0.88 19.92 18.48
C LEU A 297 -0.53 21.12 17.58
N VAL A 298 0.01 20.88 16.39
CA VAL A 298 0.59 21.92 15.53
C VAL A 298 -0.46 22.66 14.72
N PHE A 299 -1.38 21.96 14.05
CA PHE A 299 -2.35 22.66 13.19
C PHE A 299 -3.57 23.15 13.94
N TYR A 300 -3.98 22.50 15.03
CA TYR A 300 -5.18 22.90 15.76
C TYR A 300 -4.84 23.74 17.00
N ILE A 301 -4.15 23.15 17.97
CA ILE A 301 -3.93 23.78 19.28
C ILE A 301 -3.03 25.02 19.15
N LEU A 302 -1.90 24.91 18.42
CA LEU A 302 -1.00 26.05 18.19
C LEU A 302 -1.67 27.15 17.35
N SER A 303 -2.40 26.81 16.29
CA SER A 303 -3.13 27.81 15.49
C SER A 303 -4.17 28.55 16.31
N VAL A 304 -4.93 27.86 17.17
CA VAL A 304 -5.93 28.48 18.05
C VAL A 304 -5.28 29.35 19.13
N LEU A 305 -4.15 28.90 19.69
CA LEU A 305 -3.36 29.69 20.64
C LEU A 305 -2.90 31.00 20.00
N LEU A 306 -2.24 30.92 18.83
CA LEU A 306 -1.74 32.09 18.12
C LEU A 306 -2.87 33.00 17.65
N LEU A 307 -4.00 32.43 17.19
CA LEU A 307 -5.17 33.20 16.84
C LEU A 307 -5.69 34.00 18.04
N GLY A 308 -5.76 33.37 19.22
CA GLY A 308 -6.15 34.03 20.46
C GLY A 308 -5.18 35.11 20.94
N MET A 309 -3.93 35.10 20.46
CA MET A 309 -2.92 36.14 20.73
C MET A 309 -3.05 37.35 19.80
N ILE A 310 -3.60 37.18 18.60
CA ILE A 310 -3.61 38.23 17.55
C ILE A 310 -5.00 38.79 17.25
N VAL A 311 -6.08 38.16 17.72
CA VAL A 311 -7.45 38.67 17.55
C VAL A 311 -8.14 38.83 18.91
N PRO A 312 -8.61 40.04 19.28
CA PRO A 312 -9.42 40.22 20.46
C PRO A 312 -10.85 39.73 20.24
N TYR A 313 -11.41 39.01 21.20
CA TYR A 313 -12.77 38.44 21.09
C TYR A 313 -13.88 39.50 20.95
N ASN A 314 -13.60 40.76 21.33
CA ASN A 314 -14.51 41.89 21.24
C ASN A 314 -14.22 42.82 20.04
N SER A 315 -13.35 42.41 19.11
CA SER A 315 -13.07 43.16 17.87
C SER A 315 -14.36 43.43 17.08
N LYS A 316 -14.48 44.64 16.53
CA LYS A 316 -15.60 44.99 15.63
C LYS A 316 -15.50 44.24 14.32
N GLU A 317 -14.29 43.96 13.85
CA GLU A 317 -13.98 43.20 12.64
C GLU A 317 -14.35 41.73 12.83
N LEU A 318 -14.05 41.15 13.99
CA LEU A 318 -14.50 39.80 14.35
C LEU A 318 -16.02 39.75 14.56
N ALA A 319 -16.61 40.75 15.21
CA ALA A 319 -18.06 40.85 15.36
C ALA A 319 -18.74 40.97 13.99
N PHE A 320 -18.20 41.77 13.08
CA PHE A 320 -18.70 41.94 11.72
C PHE A 320 -18.60 40.63 10.92
N ALA A 321 -17.46 39.94 10.99
CA ALA A 321 -17.25 38.55 10.52
C ALA A 321 -18.27 37.56 11.11
N THR A 322 -18.62 37.70 12.38
CA THR A 322 -19.47 36.74 13.12
C THR A 322 -20.95 37.10 13.20
N THR A 323 -21.40 38.30 12.77
CA THR A 323 -22.81 38.71 12.91
C THR A 323 -23.49 39.33 11.69
N LYS A 324 -22.76 39.87 10.69
CA LYS A 324 -23.41 40.47 9.49
C LYS A 324 -23.45 39.52 8.29
N SER A 325 -24.54 39.60 7.53
CA SER A 325 -24.86 38.79 6.34
C SER A 325 -24.05 39.10 5.08
N ASN A 326 -23.16 40.11 5.12
CA ASN A 326 -22.37 40.59 3.98
C ASN A 326 -20.87 40.71 4.36
N SER A 327 -20.35 39.84 5.23
CA SER A 327 -19.01 40.05 5.77
C SER A 327 -17.88 39.60 4.84
N ALA A 328 -16.94 40.53 4.63
CA ALA A 328 -15.68 40.36 3.92
C ALA A 328 -14.68 39.38 4.60
N ALA A 329 -14.85 39.08 5.89
CA ALA A 329 -13.93 38.21 6.63
C ALA A 329 -14.67 36.95 7.09
N ALA A 330 -14.69 35.91 6.25
CA ALA A 330 -15.27 34.62 6.61
C ALA A 330 -14.42 33.85 7.64
N SER A 331 -13.11 34.13 7.70
CA SER A 331 -12.14 33.46 8.58
C SER A 331 -11.56 34.44 9.61
N PRO A 332 -11.40 34.04 10.89
CA PRO A 332 -10.74 34.89 11.89
C PRO A 332 -9.24 35.12 11.59
N PHE A 333 -8.61 34.28 10.77
CA PHE A 333 -7.24 34.55 10.29
C PHE A 333 -7.22 35.72 9.30
N VAL A 334 -8.25 35.87 8.46
CA VAL A 334 -8.43 37.07 7.63
C VAL A 334 -8.67 38.29 8.52
N THR A 335 -9.48 38.15 9.57
CA THR A 335 -9.70 39.22 10.57
C THR A 335 -8.39 39.67 11.21
N ALA A 336 -7.50 38.74 11.59
CA ALA A 336 -6.19 39.08 12.15
C ALA A 336 -5.35 39.95 11.20
N ILE A 337 -5.36 39.62 9.91
CA ILE A 337 -4.60 40.35 8.88
C ILE A 337 -5.17 41.75 8.65
N VAL A 338 -6.50 41.88 8.68
CA VAL A 338 -7.19 43.18 8.59
C VAL A 338 -6.85 44.05 9.80
N ILE A 339 -6.88 43.50 11.02
CA ILE A 339 -6.48 44.21 12.25
C ILE A 339 -5.01 44.63 12.19
N ALA A 340 -4.14 43.78 11.65
CA ALA A 340 -2.71 44.07 11.47
C ALA A 340 -2.43 45.13 10.39
N GLY A 341 -3.41 45.49 9.55
CA GLY A 341 -3.27 46.49 8.51
C GLY A 341 -2.42 46.06 7.32
N ILE A 342 -2.29 44.76 7.03
CA ILE A 342 -1.50 44.27 5.89
C ILE A 342 -2.33 44.43 4.59
N PRO A 343 -1.88 45.26 3.63
CA PRO A 343 -2.60 45.43 2.36
C PRO A 343 -2.49 44.18 1.50
N THR A 344 -3.51 43.89 0.69
CA THR A 344 -3.61 42.77 -0.29
C THR A 344 -3.72 41.35 0.28
N LEU A 345 -3.10 41.06 1.43
CA LEU A 345 -3.07 39.71 2.01
C LEU A 345 -4.45 39.12 2.37
N PRO A 346 -5.47 39.90 2.81
CA PRO A 346 -6.82 39.38 3.02
C PRO A 346 -7.44 38.73 1.78
N GLY A 347 -7.23 39.32 0.60
CA GLY A 347 -7.74 38.77 -0.67
C GLY A 347 -7.00 37.50 -1.07
N PHE A 348 -5.68 37.49 -0.95
CA PHE A 348 -4.89 36.28 -1.19
C PHE A 348 -5.32 35.12 -0.27
N LEU A 349 -5.47 35.39 1.03
CA LEU A 349 -5.90 34.37 1.98
C LEU A 349 -7.31 33.86 1.67
N ASN A 350 -8.28 34.74 1.38
CA ASN A 350 -9.61 34.29 0.96
C ASN A 350 -9.55 33.40 -0.30
N ALA A 351 -8.64 33.67 -1.25
CA ALA A 351 -8.48 32.83 -2.44
C ALA A 351 -7.92 31.45 -2.07
N CYS A 352 -6.93 31.39 -1.17
CA CYS A 352 -6.45 30.13 -0.60
C CYS A 352 -7.56 29.37 0.14
N ILE A 353 -8.42 30.05 0.88
CA ILE A 353 -9.56 29.45 1.58
C ILE A 353 -10.57 28.86 0.58
N LEU A 354 -10.80 29.50 -0.58
CA LEU A 354 -11.66 28.91 -1.62
C LEU A 354 -11.10 27.61 -2.17
N ILE A 355 -9.79 27.56 -2.45
CA ILE A 355 -9.10 26.32 -2.86
C ILE A 355 -9.25 25.26 -1.78
N PHE A 356 -9.11 25.68 -0.51
CA PHE A 356 -9.23 24.83 0.66
C PHE A 356 -10.61 24.16 0.75
N VAL A 357 -11.67 24.96 0.64
CA VAL A 357 -13.06 24.51 0.76
C VAL A 357 -13.46 23.66 -0.44
N PHE A 358 -13.03 24.04 -1.64
CA PHE A 358 -13.27 23.28 -2.86
C PHE A 358 -12.66 21.88 -2.79
N SER A 359 -11.41 21.78 -2.37
CA SER A 359 -10.72 20.49 -2.14
C SER A 359 -11.41 19.65 -1.06
N ALA A 360 -11.84 20.27 0.06
CA ALA A 360 -12.60 19.55 1.08
C ALA A 360 -13.93 19.00 0.50
N SER A 361 -14.66 19.81 -0.28
CA SER A 361 -15.90 19.39 -0.95
C SER A 361 -15.68 18.21 -1.91
N ASN A 362 -14.58 18.25 -2.65
CA ASN A 362 -14.20 17.21 -3.60
C ASN A 362 -13.94 15.86 -2.90
N SER A 363 -13.18 15.90 -1.81
CA SER A 363 -12.93 14.73 -0.95
C SER A 363 -14.19 14.24 -0.24
N ASP A 364 -15.05 15.13 0.25
CA ASP A 364 -16.29 14.76 0.95
C ASP A 364 -17.23 13.97 0.03
N LEU A 365 -17.42 14.41 -1.22
CA LEU A 365 -18.26 13.68 -2.19
C LEU A 365 -17.64 12.33 -2.58
N TYR A 366 -16.32 12.28 -2.73
CA TYR A 366 -15.57 11.05 -3.00
C TYR A 366 -15.78 10.00 -1.91
N ILE A 367 -15.74 10.42 -0.63
CA ILE A 367 -15.96 9.54 0.52
C ILE A 367 -17.44 9.13 0.63
N ALA A 368 -18.38 10.05 0.39
CA ALA A 368 -19.81 9.74 0.41
C ALA A 368 -20.18 8.63 -0.58
N SER A 369 -19.72 8.76 -1.84
CA SER A 369 -20.01 7.78 -2.89
C SER A 369 -19.42 6.39 -2.59
N ARG A 370 -18.21 6.33 -2.03
CA ARG A 370 -17.57 5.06 -1.64
C ARG A 370 -18.18 4.41 -0.41
N THR A 371 -18.62 5.22 0.55
CA THR A 371 -19.24 4.70 1.77
C THR A 371 -20.54 3.97 1.44
N ILE A 372 -21.42 4.59 0.63
CA ILE A 372 -22.70 3.94 0.26
C ILE A 372 -22.51 2.79 -0.73
N HIS A 373 -21.50 2.87 -1.60
CA HIS A 373 -21.10 1.74 -2.45
C HIS A 373 -20.62 0.54 -1.61
N GLY A 374 -19.76 0.78 -0.61
CA GLY A 374 -19.30 -0.26 0.33
C GLY A 374 -20.45 -0.87 1.14
N LEU A 375 -21.45 -0.08 1.53
CA LEU A 375 -22.67 -0.61 2.15
C LEU A 375 -23.49 -1.48 1.18
N ALA A 376 -23.54 -1.11 -0.10
CA ALA A 376 -24.26 -1.88 -1.11
C ALA A 376 -23.59 -3.24 -1.38
N LEU A 377 -22.26 -3.30 -1.40
CA LEU A 377 -21.49 -4.55 -1.52
C LEU A 377 -21.80 -5.53 -0.38
N LYS A 378 -22.03 -5.00 0.83
CA LYS A 378 -22.40 -5.79 2.01
C LYS A 378 -23.90 -6.11 2.11
N GLY A 379 -24.70 -5.73 1.12
CA GLY A 379 -26.16 -5.89 1.18
C GLY A 379 -26.86 -4.98 2.22
N HIS A 380 -26.14 -4.00 2.79
CA HIS A 380 -26.69 -3.00 3.70
C HIS A 380 -27.34 -1.83 2.93
N ALA A 381 -27.08 -1.68 1.63
CA ALA A 381 -27.75 -0.74 0.75
C ALA A 381 -28.26 -1.44 -0.53
N PRO A 382 -29.19 -0.84 -1.28
CA PRO A 382 -29.71 -1.43 -2.52
C PRO A 382 -28.62 -1.86 -3.50
N ARG A 383 -28.72 -3.08 -4.05
CA ARG A 383 -27.71 -3.69 -4.93
C ARG A 383 -27.30 -2.85 -6.14
N PHE A 384 -28.18 -1.98 -6.65
CA PHE A 384 -27.83 -1.13 -7.80
C PHE A 384 -26.70 -0.12 -7.48
N LEU A 385 -26.51 0.25 -6.21
CA LEU A 385 -25.44 1.13 -5.73
C LEU A 385 -24.07 0.43 -5.69
N ALA A 386 -24.04 -0.90 -5.78
CA ALA A 386 -22.80 -1.69 -5.89
C ALA A 386 -22.23 -1.70 -7.33
N LYS A 387 -22.96 -1.17 -8.33
CA LYS A 387 -22.49 -1.16 -9.72
C LYS A 387 -21.45 -0.05 -9.96
N THR A 388 -20.38 -0.40 -10.66
CA THR A 388 -19.34 0.51 -11.15
C THR A 388 -19.38 0.63 -12.68
N ASP A 389 -18.84 1.72 -13.22
CA ASP A 389 -18.57 1.85 -14.66
C ASP A 389 -17.28 1.12 -15.07
N LYS A 390 -16.96 1.10 -16.38
CA LYS A 390 -15.75 0.45 -16.93
C LYS A 390 -14.42 0.98 -16.35
N ARG A 391 -14.44 2.12 -15.64
CA ARG A 391 -13.27 2.77 -15.02
C ARG A 391 -13.22 2.52 -13.51
N GLY A 392 -14.17 1.76 -12.95
CA GLY A 392 -14.30 1.50 -11.52
C GLY A 392 -14.98 2.62 -10.72
N VAL A 393 -15.67 3.56 -11.37
CA VAL A 393 -16.39 4.66 -10.68
C VAL A 393 -17.79 4.18 -10.30
N PRO A 394 -18.22 4.25 -9.02
CA PRO A 394 -19.55 3.82 -8.59
C PRO A 394 -20.60 4.89 -8.94
N PHE A 395 -20.96 4.97 -10.24
CA PHE A 395 -21.75 6.08 -10.80
C PHE A 395 -23.10 6.29 -10.12
N TYR A 396 -23.84 5.22 -9.79
CA TYR A 396 -25.13 5.35 -9.09
C TYR A 396 -24.98 5.91 -7.67
N SER A 397 -23.94 5.47 -6.96
CA SER A 397 -23.60 5.96 -5.63
C SER A 397 -23.13 7.41 -5.66
N LEU A 398 -22.33 7.78 -6.66
CA LEU A 398 -21.94 9.17 -6.90
C LEU A 398 -23.17 10.04 -7.19
N GLY A 399 -24.07 9.61 -8.09
CA GLY A 399 -25.30 10.33 -8.41
C GLY A 399 -26.20 10.54 -7.19
N LEU A 400 -26.42 9.48 -6.40
CA LEU A 400 -27.21 9.57 -5.18
C LEU A 400 -26.62 10.58 -4.18
N SER A 401 -25.31 10.51 -3.91
CA SER A 401 -24.64 11.45 -3.01
C SER A 401 -24.63 12.89 -3.57
N ALA A 402 -24.48 13.05 -4.89
CA ALA A 402 -24.50 14.36 -5.55
C ALA A 402 -25.88 15.03 -5.45
N CYS A 403 -26.99 14.28 -5.49
CA CYS A 403 -28.34 14.84 -5.32
C CYS A 403 -28.50 15.58 -3.98
N PHE A 404 -27.91 15.06 -2.90
CA PHE A 404 -27.94 15.71 -1.59
C PHE A 404 -27.11 17.00 -1.53
N CYS A 405 -26.17 17.22 -2.46
CA CYS A 405 -25.48 18.51 -2.57
C CYS A 405 -26.44 19.64 -2.95
N GLY A 406 -27.63 19.33 -3.51
CA GLY A 406 -28.70 20.29 -3.74
C GLY A 406 -29.17 21.01 -2.46
N LEU A 407 -28.94 20.44 -1.27
CA LEU A 407 -29.16 21.11 0.01
C LEU A 407 -28.40 22.44 0.11
N ALA A 408 -27.25 22.59 -0.57
CA ALA A 408 -26.50 23.84 -0.60
C ALA A 408 -27.33 25.01 -1.19
N TYR A 409 -28.33 24.77 -2.04
CA TYR A 409 -29.18 25.86 -2.58
C TYR A 409 -30.09 26.52 -1.54
N MET A 410 -30.15 26.04 -0.29
CA MET A 410 -30.75 26.79 0.82
C MET A 410 -30.14 28.20 0.98
N ASN A 411 -28.88 28.38 0.54
CA ASN A 411 -28.18 29.67 0.46
C ASN A 411 -28.84 30.71 -0.45
N VAL A 412 -29.74 30.30 -1.35
CA VAL A 412 -30.47 31.21 -2.23
C VAL A 412 -31.52 32.01 -1.45
N ALA A 413 -32.17 31.36 -0.49
CA ALA A 413 -33.28 31.93 0.27
C ALA A 413 -32.90 32.34 1.70
N THR A 414 -31.85 31.74 2.25
CA THR A 414 -31.40 31.96 3.62
C THR A 414 -29.93 32.37 3.64
N ASP A 415 -29.58 33.24 4.58
CA ASP A 415 -28.20 33.68 4.80
C ASP A 415 -27.23 32.49 4.93
N SER A 416 -26.13 32.56 4.18
CA SER A 416 -25.17 31.46 4.05
C SER A 416 -24.56 31.03 5.37
N LYS A 417 -24.46 31.92 6.34
CA LYS A 417 -23.91 31.60 7.66
C LYS A 417 -24.90 30.81 8.50
N VAL A 418 -26.18 31.12 8.39
CA VAL A 418 -27.25 30.38 9.05
C VAL A 418 -27.32 28.96 8.47
N VAL A 419 -27.24 28.83 7.15
CA VAL A 419 -27.19 27.52 6.47
C VAL A 419 -25.93 26.75 6.87
N PHE A 420 -24.77 27.40 6.91
CA PHE A 420 -23.52 26.80 7.40
C PHE A 420 -23.69 26.25 8.82
N ALA A 421 -24.31 27.01 9.73
CA ALA A 421 -24.56 26.58 11.10
C ALA A 421 -25.49 25.35 11.17
N TYR A 422 -26.52 25.27 10.32
CA TYR A 422 -27.40 24.10 10.25
C TYR A 422 -26.66 22.83 9.82
N PHE A 423 -25.86 22.89 8.77
CA PHE A 423 -25.09 21.74 8.31
C PHE A 423 -23.96 21.39 9.27
N TYR A 424 -23.26 22.39 9.80
CA TYR A 424 -22.28 22.24 10.88
C TYR A 424 -22.86 21.46 12.07
N ASN A 425 -24.09 21.77 12.50
CA ASN A 425 -24.74 21.07 13.60
C ASN A 425 -24.99 19.59 13.25
N LEU A 426 -25.52 19.31 12.07
CA LEU A 426 -25.81 17.95 11.62
C LEU A 426 -24.53 17.11 11.47
N VAL A 427 -23.51 17.66 10.80
CA VAL A 427 -22.22 16.99 10.60
C VAL A 427 -21.57 16.68 11.95
N SER A 428 -21.65 17.59 12.91
CA SER A 428 -21.11 17.40 14.26
C SER A 428 -21.79 16.24 15.02
N ILE A 429 -23.12 16.09 14.92
CA ILE A 429 -23.79 14.96 15.61
C ILE A 429 -23.49 13.63 14.92
N PHE A 430 -23.53 13.56 13.59
CA PHE A 430 -23.19 12.32 12.88
C PHE A 430 -21.74 11.90 13.14
N GLY A 431 -20.81 12.87 13.18
CA GLY A 431 -19.42 12.60 13.55
C GLY A 431 -19.25 12.07 14.98
N LEU A 432 -19.93 12.65 15.96
CA LEU A 432 -19.93 12.14 17.34
C LEU A 432 -20.50 10.73 17.44
N LEU A 433 -21.60 10.45 16.72
CA LEU A 433 -22.19 9.12 16.67
C LEU A 433 -21.23 8.10 16.05
N THR A 434 -20.50 8.48 15.00
CA THR A 434 -19.41 7.66 14.43
C THR A 434 -18.32 7.36 15.48
N TRP A 435 -17.84 8.37 16.21
CA TRP A 435 -16.84 8.17 17.27
C TRP A 435 -17.37 7.30 18.41
N ILE A 436 -18.63 7.47 18.80
CA ILE A 436 -19.32 6.61 19.79
C ILE A 436 -19.29 5.17 19.32
N SER A 437 -19.69 4.88 18.07
CA SER A 437 -19.68 3.50 17.57
C SER A 437 -18.28 2.91 17.52
N ILE A 438 -17.25 3.68 17.11
CA ILE A 438 -15.85 3.23 17.12
C ILE A 438 -15.40 2.84 18.53
N LEU A 439 -15.71 3.68 19.53
CA LEU A 439 -15.35 3.42 20.92
C LEU A 439 -16.09 2.20 21.49
N VAL A 440 -17.37 2.02 21.14
CA VAL A 440 -18.14 0.82 21.50
C VAL A 440 -17.51 -0.42 20.86
N SER A 441 -17.19 -0.40 19.56
CA SER A 441 -16.50 -1.50 18.88
C SER A 441 -15.18 -1.86 19.55
N HIS A 442 -14.41 -0.87 19.99
CA HIS A 442 -13.15 -1.11 20.68
C HIS A 442 -13.33 -1.74 22.06
N ILE A 443 -14.35 -1.32 22.83
CA ILE A 443 -14.70 -1.95 24.10
C ILE A 443 -15.05 -3.44 23.90
N TYR A 444 -15.84 -3.75 22.89
CA TYR A 444 -16.22 -5.13 22.56
C TYR A 444 -15.04 -5.95 22.06
N PHE A 445 -14.17 -5.36 21.24
CA PHE A 445 -12.92 -5.97 20.78
C PHE A 445 -12.01 -6.37 21.96
N ILE A 446 -11.79 -5.48 22.93
CA ILE A 446 -11.00 -5.78 24.13
C ILE A 446 -11.66 -6.90 24.96
N LYS A 447 -13.00 -6.88 25.11
CA LYS A 447 -13.73 -7.93 25.82
C LYS A 447 -13.60 -9.29 25.12
N ALA A 448 -13.74 -9.33 23.80
CA ALA A 448 -13.58 -10.53 22.99
C ALA A 448 -12.18 -11.13 23.13
N ARG A 449 -11.13 -10.30 23.00
CA ARG A 449 -9.74 -10.73 23.18
C ARG A 449 -9.49 -11.35 24.55
N ARG A 450 -9.95 -10.67 25.61
CA ARG A 450 -9.80 -11.17 26.99
C ARG A 450 -10.54 -12.48 27.21
N ALA A 451 -11.74 -12.62 26.66
CA ALA A 451 -12.53 -13.84 26.78
C ALA A 451 -11.88 -15.03 26.03
N GLN A 452 -11.23 -14.78 24.88
CA GLN A 452 -10.57 -15.79 24.06
C GLN A 452 -9.10 -16.03 24.43
N GLY A 453 -8.60 -15.41 25.50
CA GLY A 453 -7.23 -15.63 26.00
C GLY A 453 -6.11 -15.02 25.13
N VAL A 454 -6.40 -14.00 24.33
CA VAL A 454 -5.40 -13.31 23.51
C VAL A 454 -4.61 -12.31 24.36
N ASP A 455 -3.29 -12.51 24.49
CA ASP A 455 -2.42 -11.68 25.32
C ASP A 455 -2.25 -10.28 24.70
N GLU A 456 -2.03 -9.28 25.55
CA GLU A 456 -1.66 -7.92 25.12
C GLU A 456 -0.36 -7.89 24.33
N LYS A 457 0.55 -8.85 24.56
CA LYS A 457 1.82 -8.99 23.82
C LYS A 457 1.63 -9.34 22.35
N ASP A 458 0.50 -9.95 22.00
CA ASP A 458 0.18 -10.32 20.62
C ASP A 458 -0.32 -9.11 19.81
N LEU A 459 -0.64 -7.98 20.46
CA LEU A 459 -1.03 -6.75 19.78
C LEU A 459 0.18 -6.04 19.18
N ARG A 460 0.10 -5.74 17.89
CA ARG A 460 1.11 -4.89 17.25
C ARG A 460 1.07 -3.44 17.72
N TYR A 461 -0.13 -2.94 18.01
CA TYR A 461 -0.35 -1.64 18.62
C TYR A 461 -1.40 -1.75 19.71
N LYS A 462 -1.03 -1.27 20.90
CA LYS A 462 -1.91 -1.15 22.05
C LYS A 462 -2.29 0.31 22.22
N SER A 463 -3.59 0.59 22.35
CA SER A 463 -4.08 1.91 22.71
C SER A 463 -3.48 2.31 24.06
N PRO A 464 -2.78 3.45 24.16
CA PRO A 464 -2.12 3.87 25.39
C PRO A 464 -3.10 4.06 26.56
N PHE A 465 -4.37 4.35 26.26
CA PHE A 465 -5.40 4.53 27.27
C PHE A 465 -6.27 3.26 27.49
N GLY A 466 -6.12 2.26 26.62
CA GLY A 466 -6.83 0.98 26.69
C GLY A 466 -8.35 1.11 26.90
N LEU A 467 -8.88 0.20 27.72
CA LEU A 467 -10.31 0.12 28.00
C LEU A 467 -10.85 1.34 28.77
N TRP A 468 -10.11 1.84 29.76
CA TRP A 468 -10.50 3.01 30.55
C TRP A 468 -10.57 4.27 29.70
N GLY A 469 -9.60 4.49 28.82
CA GLY A 469 -9.64 5.58 27.86
C GLY A 469 -10.85 5.50 26.95
N SER A 470 -11.22 4.29 26.53
CA SER A 470 -12.39 4.07 25.68
C SER A 470 -13.69 4.39 26.42
N TYR A 471 -13.84 4.00 27.69
CA TYR A 471 -15.00 4.37 28.50
C TYR A 471 -15.06 5.87 28.78
N CYS A 472 -13.95 6.50 29.16
CA CYS A 472 -13.91 7.95 29.40
C CYS A 472 -14.23 8.73 28.13
N ALA A 473 -13.62 8.38 26.99
CA ALA A 473 -13.91 8.99 25.70
C ALA A 473 -15.36 8.75 25.27
N LEU A 474 -15.90 7.56 25.50
CA LEU A 474 -17.29 7.23 25.16
C LEU A 474 -18.26 8.07 25.99
N ALA A 475 -18.07 8.12 27.31
CA ALA A 475 -18.88 8.92 28.21
C ALA A 475 -18.83 10.40 27.80
N PHE A 476 -17.65 10.91 27.44
CA PHE A 476 -17.49 12.30 27.03
C PHE A 476 -18.10 12.59 25.65
N CYS A 477 -17.96 11.69 24.67
CA CYS A 477 -18.63 11.79 23.38
C CYS A 477 -20.16 11.79 23.53
N VAL A 478 -20.71 10.90 24.37
CA VAL A 478 -22.14 10.86 24.67
C VAL A 478 -22.59 12.15 25.36
N LEU A 479 -21.83 12.63 26.34
CA LEU A 479 -22.13 13.88 27.04
C LEU A 479 -22.14 15.07 26.07
N ILE A 480 -21.15 15.20 25.20
CA ILE A 480 -21.12 16.24 24.16
C ILE A 480 -22.29 16.05 23.18
N ALA A 481 -22.60 14.83 22.74
CA ALA A 481 -23.70 14.59 21.81
C ALA A 481 -25.06 15.03 22.38
N LEU A 482 -25.29 14.83 23.68
CA LEU A 482 -26.51 15.25 24.37
C LEU A 482 -26.55 16.75 24.66
N THR A 483 -25.40 17.39 24.87
CA THR A 483 -25.34 18.77 25.37
C THR A 483 -24.79 19.79 24.35
N LYS A 484 -24.29 19.40 23.18
CA LYS A 484 -23.68 20.31 22.18
C LYS A 484 -24.56 21.51 21.84
N ASN A 485 -25.86 21.31 21.71
CA ASN A 485 -26.83 22.34 21.37
C ASN A 485 -27.62 22.80 22.61
N PHE A 486 -27.04 22.72 23.81
CA PHE A 486 -27.71 23.13 25.06
C PHE A 486 -28.27 24.55 25.02
N THR A 487 -27.70 25.40 24.18
CA THR A 487 -28.06 26.80 23.98
C THR A 487 -29.51 26.99 23.52
N VAL A 488 -30.13 25.97 22.92
CA VAL A 488 -31.56 25.98 22.55
C VAL A 488 -32.49 25.86 23.76
N PHE A 489 -31.97 25.39 24.90
CA PHE A 489 -32.70 25.29 26.16
C PHE A 489 -32.46 26.49 27.09
N ILE A 490 -31.56 27.41 26.73
CA ILE A 490 -31.28 28.62 27.51
C ILE A 490 -32.26 29.73 27.09
N HIS A 491 -32.96 30.30 28.06
CA HIS A 491 -33.86 31.42 27.85
C HIS A 491 -33.07 32.67 27.40
N LYS A 492 -33.38 33.20 26.21
CA LYS A 492 -32.79 34.46 25.72
C LYS A 492 -33.65 35.64 26.21
N PRO A 493 -33.10 36.60 26.96
CA PRO A 493 -33.87 37.68 27.61
C PRO A 493 -34.63 38.61 26.63
N LYS A 494 -34.31 38.59 25.33
CA LYS A 494 -34.97 39.40 24.28
C LYS A 494 -36.00 38.63 23.43
N THR A 495 -36.25 37.35 23.71
CA THR A 495 -37.17 36.50 22.94
C THR A 495 -37.90 35.56 23.89
N TYR A 496 -38.92 36.07 24.58
CA TYR A 496 -39.87 35.22 25.29
C TYR A 496 -40.77 34.54 24.24
N GLY A 497 -40.83 33.21 24.22
CA GLY A 497 -41.78 32.44 23.40
C GLY A 497 -41.29 31.83 22.07
N ASN A 498 -40.05 32.07 21.61
CA ASN A 498 -39.53 31.46 20.37
C ASN A 498 -38.45 30.40 20.67
N PHE A 499 -38.87 29.15 20.90
CA PHE A 499 -37.97 28.00 20.94
C PHE A 499 -37.26 27.83 19.59
N ASP A 500 -35.93 27.74 19.61
CA ASP A 500 -35.12 27.60 18.39
C ASP A 500 -35.19 26.17 17.84
N TYR A 501 -36.37 25.80 17.34
CA TYR A 501 -36.64 24.46 16.83
C TYR A 501 -35.73 24.09 15.66
N LYS A 502 -35.26 25.07 14.87
CA LYS A 502 -34.36 24.83 13.73
C LYS A 502 -33.00 24.33 14.22
N ASN A 503 -32.39 25.00 15.21
CA ASN A 503 -31.13 24.54 15.80
C ASN A 503 -31.30 23.32 16.71
N PHE A 504 -32.49 23.10 17.29
CA PHE A 504 -32.79 21.87 18.01
C PHE A 504 -32.84 20.67 17.07
N ILE A 505 -33.61 20.74 15.98
CA ILE A 505 -33.72 19.65 15.00
C ILE A 505 -32.35 19.40 14.36
N THR A 506 -31.69 20.42 13.82
CA THR A 506 -30.36 20.23 13.18
C THR A 506 -29.28 19.80 14.17
N GLY A 507 -29.42 20.17 15.46
CA GLY A 507 -28.52 19.76 16.53
C GLY A 507 -28.65 18.30 16.93
N TYR A 508 -29.88 17.77 16.96
CA TYR A 508 -30.20 16.49 17.60
C TYR A 508 -30.75 15.41 16.66
N LEU A 509 -31.16 15.73 15.43
CA LEU A 509 -31.76 14.78 14.46
C LEU A 509 -30.96 13.49 14.27
N GLY A 510 -29.64 13.56 14.35
CA GLY A 510 -28.78 12.38 14.21
C GLY A 510 -29.04 11.30 15.26
N ILE A 511 -29.36 11.67 16.50
CA ILE A 511 -29.56 10.72 17.61
C ILE A 511 -30.77 9.81 17.39
N PRO A 512 -32.01 10.32 17.21
CA PRO A 512 -33.16 9.45 16.97
C PRO A 512 -33.00 8.67 15.67
N LEU A 513 -32.43 9.26 14.61
CA LEU A 513 -32.18 8.55 13.35
C LEU A 513 -31.25 7.35 13.55
N TYR A 514 -30.16 7.54 14.29
CA TYR A 514 -29.22 6.46 14.62
C TYR A 514 -29.86 5.35 15.45
N LEU A 515 -30.63 5.70 16.49
CA LEU A 515 -31.33 4.72 17.32
C LEU A 515 -32.42 3.97 16.54
N ILE A 516 -33.16 4.66 15.68
CA ILE A 516 -34.16 4.05 14.78
C ILE A 516 -33.51 3.09 13.80
N MET A 517 -32.34 3.43 13.24
CA MET A 517 -31.61 2.51 12.36
C MET A 517 -31.15 1.25 13.10
N ILE A 518 -30.61 1.38 14.31
CA ILE A 518 -30.19 0.23 15.13
C ILE A 518 -31.41 -0.64 15.46
N ALA A 519 -32.45 -0.04 16.06
CA ALA A 519 -33.63 -0.78 16.49
C ALA A 519 -34.39 -1.38 15.29
N GLY A 520 -34.55 -0.61 14.21
CA GLY A 520 -35.23 -1.05 12.99
C GLY A 520 -34.50 -2.22 12.32
N TYR A 521 -33.18 -2.12 12.14
CA TYR A 521 -32.40 -3.23 11.58
C TYR A 521 -32.46 -4.47 12.48
N LYS A 522 -32.34 -4.29 13.79
CA LYS A 522 -32.41 -5.37 14.78
C LYS A 522 -33.76 -6.08 14.79
N ILE A 523 -34.86 -5.34 14.65
CA ILE A 523 -36.22 -5.92 14.57
C ILE A 523 -36.43 -6.65 13.23
N LEU A 524 -36.03 -6.03 12.10
CA LEU A 524 -36.28 -6.58 10.76
C LEU A 524 -35.39 -7.79 10.43
N LYS A 525 -34.12 -7.76 10.87
CA LYS A 525 -33.14 -8.82 10.60
C LYS A 525 -32.91 -9.75 11.79
N GLN A 526 -33.61 -9.50 12.91
CA GLN A 526 -33.53 -10.31 14.14
C GLN A 526 -32.08 -10.54 14.61
N THR A 527 -31.24 -9.51 14.46
CA THR A 527 -29.82 -9.62 14.81
C THR A 527 -29.64 -9.69 16.33
N LYS A 528 -28.57 -10.37 16.75
CA LYS A 528 -28.20 -10.50 18.15
C LYS A 528 -26.82 -9.89 18.36
N GLU A 529 -26.62 -9.43 19.58
CA GLU A 529 -25.29 -9.01 20.03
C GLU A 529 -24.34 -10.22 19.99
N ILE A 530 -23.13 -9.99 19.50
CA ILE A 530 -22.12 -11.02 19.33
C ILE A 530 -21.46 -11.26 20.70
N HIS A 531 -21.54 -12.50 21.19
CA HIS A 531 -20.95 -12.86 22.46
C HIS A 531 -19.40 -12.78 22.37
N PRO A 532 -18.68 -12.26 23.39
CA PRO A 532 -17.22 -12.11 23.33
C PRO A 532 -16.42 -13.37 22.93
N LEU A 533 -16.88 -14.56 23.34
CA LEU A 533 -16.26 -15.85 22.96
C LEU A 533 -16.51 -16.25 21.49
N GLN A 534 -17.55 -15.70 20.87
CA GLN A 534 -17.95 -15.98 19.49
C GLN A 534 -17.51 -14.89 18.50
N ALA A 535 -17.10 -13.73 19.01
CA ALA A 535 -16.60 -12.64 18.19
C ALA A 535 -15.42 -13.10 17.35
N ASP A 536 -15.52 -12.93 16.04
CA ASP A 536 -14.50 -13.40 15.12
C ASP A 536 -13.26 -12.51 15.17
N LEU A 537 -12.19 -12.99 15.81
CA LEU A 537 -10.88 -12.33 15.89
C LEU A 537 -9.86 -12.86 14.89
N TRP A 538 -10.22 -13.83 14.04
CA TRP A 538 -9.25 -14.67 13.34
C TRP A 538 -9.42 -14.69 11.81
N THR A 539 -10.65 -14.66 11.28
CA THR A 539 -10.87 -14.70 9.82
C THR A 539 -10.14 -13.57 9.10
N GLY A 540 -9.25 -13.93 8.17
CA GLY A 540 -8.41 -12.99 7.41
C GLY A 540 -7.20 -12.46 8.17
N LYS A 541 -6.97 -12.86 9.43
CA LYS A 541 -5.79 -12.47 10.21
C LYS A 541 -4.52 -13.18 9.70
N ASP A 542 -4.65 -14.43 9.28
CA ASP A 542 -3.60 -15.27 8.70
C ASP A 542 -2.94 -14.63 7.47
N VAL A 543 -3.75 -14.08 6.56
CA VAL A 543 -3.27 -13.33 5.39
C VAL A 543 -2.46 -12.10 5.82
N ILE A 544 -2.95 -11.38 6.82
CA ILE A 544 -2.27 -10.17 7.32
C ILE A 544 -1.00 -10.50 8.11
N ASP A 545 -0.98 -11.62 8.84
CA ASP A 545 0.21 -12.11 9.54
C ASP A 545 1.30 -12.52 8.53
N ALA A 546 0.91 -13.13 7.41
CA ALA A 546 1.83 -13.45 6.31
C ALA A 546 2.39 -12.17 5.67
N ASP A 547 1.52 -11.21 5.32
CA ASP A 547 1.92 -9.91 4.75
C ASP A 547 2.86 -9.13 5.68
N GLU A 548 2.60 -9.11 7.00
CA GLU A 548 3.46 -8.43 7.96
C GLU A 548 4.82 -9.13 8.11
N LYS A 549 4.87 -10.46 8.15
CA LYS A 549 6.14 -11.20 8.22
C LYS A 549 7.03 -10.90 7.02
N MET A 550 6.46 -10.89 5.81
CA MET A 550 7.18 -10.51 4.59
C MET A 550 7.76 -9.10 4.69
N TRP A 551 7.02 -8.15 5.28
CA TRP A 551 7.48 -6.77 5.42
C TRP A 551 8.51 -6.59 6.54
N LEU A 552 8.35 -7.27 7.68
CA LEU A 552 9.30 -7.23 8.80
C LEU A 552 10.62 -7.87 8.44
N GLN A 553 10.59 -8.93 7.63
CA GLN A 553 11.79 -9.47 7.00
C GLN A 553 12.41 -8.36 6.16
N LYS A 554 11.70 -7.79 5.18
CA LYS A 554 12.18 -6.69 4.34
C LYS A 554 12.79 -5.52 5.13
N GLU A 555 12.23 -5.13 6.28
CA GLU A 555 12.78 -4.07 7.14
C GLU A 555 13.99 -4.51 7.98
N ALA A 556 13.96 -5.69 8.59
CA ALA A 556 15.10 -6.25 9.31
C ALA A 556 16.30 -6.37 8.36
N ASP A 557 16.03 -6.73 7.11
CA ASP A 557 17.04 -6.82 6.07
C ASP A 557 17.62 -5.46 5.69
N LEU A 558 16.80 -4.40 5.57
CA LEU A 558 17.26 -3.03 5.33
C LEU A 558 18.12 -2.48 6.49
N ILE A 559 17.80 -2.84 7.73
CA ILE A 559 18.57 -2.46 8.92
C ILE A 559 19.92 -3.21 8.95
N THR A 560 19.92 -4.48 8.57
CA THR A 560 21.11 -5.34 8.61
C THR A 560 22.04 -5.11 7.40
N SER A 561 21.52 -4.54 6.30
CA SER A 561 22.28 -4.24 5.06
C SER A 561 23.14 -2.97 5.10
N GLY A 562 23.21 -2.25 6.22
CA GLY A 562 24.00 -1.01 6.35
C GLY A 562 23.58 0.16 5.45
N LYS A 563 22.41 0.09 4.80
CA LYS A 563 21.90 1.16 3.92
C LYS A 563 21.11 2.17 4.72
N GLY A 564 21.87 3.06 5.37
CA GLY A 564 21.32 4.22 6.04
C GLY A 564 20.55 5.12 5.06
N HIS A 565 19.23 5.05 5.15
CA HIS A 565 18.22 6.09 4.92
C HIS A 565 18.76 7.38 4.27
N SER A 566 18.30 7.71 3.05
CA SER A 566 18.69 8.94 2.38
C SER A 566 18.28 10.16 3.23
N LYS A 567 19.31 10.78 3.83
CA LYS A 567 19.18 11.86 4.81
C LYS A 567 18.54 13.13 4.24
N LEU A 568 18.31 13.26 2.93
CA LEU A 568 17.85 14.50 2.32
C LEU A 568 16.32 14.60 2.21
N TYR A 569 15.63 13.49 1.97
CA TYR A 569 14.16 13.48 1.90
C TYR A 569 13.51 13.51 3.30
N GLU A 570 14.10 12.78 4.26
CA GLU A 570 13.70 12.83 5.67
C GLU A 570 13.99 14.19 6.34
N LYS A 571 15.07 14.89 5.96
CA LYS A 571 15.46 16.14 6.63
C LYS A 571 14.78 17.40 6.11
N THR A 572 14.33 17.46 4.86
CA THR A 572 13.84 18.72 4.27
C THR A 572 12.32 18.78 4.18
N ILE A 573 11.67 17.67 3.80
CA ILE A 573 10.20 17.58 3.68
C ILE A 573 9.65 16.67 4.77
N GLY A 574 10.33 15.56 5.09
CA GLY A 574 9.91 14.65 6.15
C GLY A 574 9.94 15.26 7.57
N LEU A 575 10.76 16.27 7.83
CA LEU A 575 10.88 16.89 9.15
C LEU A 575 9.64 17.71 9.55
N ILE A 576 8.93 18.26 8.56
CA ILE A 576 7.68 19.00 8.75
C ILE A 576 6.48 18.04 8.86
N PHE A 577 6.57 16.84 8.27
CA PHE A 577 5.44 15.91 8.12
C PHE A 577 5.53 14.60 8.90
N TYR A 578 6.70 14.17 9.39
CA TYR A 578 6.89 12.87 10.05
C TYR A 578 7.31 12.91 11.53
N GLY A 579 7.57 14.09 12.09
CA GLY A 579 7.84 14.25 13.52
C GLY A 579 9.16 13.63 14.00
N ILE A 580 9.70 14.20 15.08
CA ILE A 580 11.00 13.84 15.67
C ILE A 580 11.07 12.33 15.99
N PRO A 581 12.14 11.60 15.58
CA PRO A 581 12.40 10.26 16.11
C PRO A 581 12.72 10.38 17.60
N SER A 582 11.82 9.89 18.46
CA SER A 582 12.06 9.83 19.90
C SER A 582 13.09 8.74 20.19
N VAL A 583 14.20 9.16 20.80
CA VAL A 583 15.05 8.48 21.79
C VAL A 583 15.10 6.95 21.70
N ARG A 584 16.28 6.44 21.33
CA ARG A 584 16.73 5.06 21.57
C ARG A 584 16.50 4.68 23.03
N THR A 585 15.53 3.83 23.31
CA THR A 585 15.50 3.00 24.52
C THR A 585 16.15 1.68 24.19
N THR A 586 17.32 1.48 24.77
CA THR A 586 18.06 0.22 24.81
C THR A 586 17.19 -0.88 25.43
N LEU A 587 16.88 -1.91 24.66
CA LEU A 587 16.57 -3.24 25.18
C LEU A 587 17.67 -4.18 24.68
N ARG A 588 18.50 -4.61 25.65
CA ARG A 588 19.35 -5.80 25.56
C ARG A 588 18.45 -7.00 25.28
N ASP A 589 18.91 -7.89 24.40
CA ASP A 589 18.57 -9.31 24.51
C ASP A 589 19.86 -10.13 24.56
N PRO A 590 19.93 -11.18 25.41
CA PRO A 590 21.13 -11.91 25.74
C PRO A 590 21.23 -13.18 24.90
N TYR A 591 21.81 -13.09 23.70
CA TYR A 591 22.32 -14.27 23.00
C TYR A 591 23.59 -13.88 22.25
N GLU A 592 24.69 -13.85 22.99
CA GLU A 592 26.01 -14.11 22.42
C GLU A 592 26.04 -15.57 21.96
N HIS A 593 26.20 -15.80 20.67
CA HIS A 593 26.84 -17.01 20.20
C HIS A 593 27.79 -16.69 19.04
N ASN A 594 29.07 -16.77 19.38
CA ASN A 594 30.28 -17.05 18.62
C ASN A 594 30.24 -16.96 17.09
N ASP A 595 31.16 -16.11 16.61
CA ASP A 595 31.85 -16.20 15.34
C ASP A 595 32.06 -17.64 14.85
N HIS A 596 31.57 -17.94 13.64
CA HIS A 596 32.19 -18.90 12.74
C HIS A 596 32.23 -18.30 11.33
N SER A 597 33.31 -17.58 11.07
CA SER A 597 33.86 -17.38 9.74
C SER A 597 34.51 -18.68 9.29
N ASP A 598 33.79 -19.49 8.51
CA ASP A 598 34.42 -20.54 7.69
C ASP A 598 34.07 -20.25 6.23
N ALA A 599 35.02 -19.59 5.55
CA ALA A 599 35.09 -19.64 4.10
C ALA A 599 35.13 -21.12 3.68
N VAL A 600 34.32 -21.50 2.69
CA VAL A 600 34.33 -22.85 2.09
C VAL A 600 35.67 -23.05 1.36
N GLY A 601 36.69 -23.39 2.13
CA GLY A 601 37.99 -23.81 1.67
C GLY A 601 38.12 -25.32 1.84
N THR A 602 37.94 -26.06 0.75
CA THR A 602 38.70 -27.28 0.38
C THR A 602 38.11 -27.81 -0.94
N SER A 603 38.86 -27.62 -2.03
CA SER A 603 38.53 -28.09 -3.38
C SER A 603 38.63 -29.62 -3.46
N VAL A 604 37.49 -30.31 -3.50
CA VAL A 604 37.45 -31.62 -4.16
C VAL A 604 37.51 -31.34 -5.65
N ALA A 605 38.62 -31.68 -6.30
CA ALA A 605 38.73 -31.55 -7.76
C ALA A 605 37.70 -32.48 -8.40
N LEU A 606 36.66 -31.91 -9.01
CA LEU A 606 35.64 -32.67 -9.71
C LEU A 606 36.16 -33.09 -11.10
N PRO A 607 35.78 -34.28 -11.59
CA PRO A 607 36.09 -34.65 -12.96
C PRO A 607 35.48 -33.64 -13.94
N PRO A 608 36.10 -33.41 -15.12
CA PRO A 608 35.51 -32.59 -16.16
C PRO A 608 34.09 -33.07 -16.49
N SER A 609 33.18 -32.13 -16.74
CA SER A 609 31.83 -32.51 -17.15
C SER A 609 31.85 -33.25 -18.49
N ASN A 610 30.87 -34.11 -18.75
CA ASN A 610 30.79 -34.87 -19.99
C ASN A 610 30.25 -34.01 -21.16
N GLY A 611 30.05 -34.61 -22.34
CA GLY A 611 29.49 -33.92 -23.50
C GLY A 611 28.08 -33.36 -23.29
N THR A 612 27.34 -33.87 -22.31
CA THR A 612 26.00 -33.37 -21.95
C THR A 612 26.00 -32.46 -20.72
N LEU A 613 27.18 -32.03 -20.23
CA LEU A 613 27.34 -31.13 -19.07
C LEU A 613 26.68 -31.67 -17.77
N GLY A 614 26.53 -32.98 -17.67
CA GLY A 614 25.83 -33.65 -16.56
C GLY A 614 24.30 -33.66 -16.67
N PHE A 615 23.73 -33.25 -17.81
CA PHE A 615 22.31 -33.45 -18.10
C PHE A 615 22.08 -34.73 -18.89
N GLY A 616 20.87 -35.28 -18.86
CA GLY A 616 20.53 -36.46 -19.66
C GLY A 616 20.53 -36.17 -21.17
N ALA A 617 20.26 -34.93 -21.57
CA ALA A 617 20.35 -34.46 -22.95
C ALA A 617 20.55 -32.93 -23.00
N ILE A 618 21.12 -32.43 -24.10
CA ILE A 618 21.14 -31.00 -24.42
C ILE A 618 20.38 -30.80 -25.73
N TYR A 619 19.41 -29.89 -25.73
CA TYR A 619 18.64 -29.51 -26.90
C TYR A 619 18.84 -28.04 -27.26
N ALA A 620 18.92 -27.74 -28.55
CA ALA A 620 18.79 -26.37 -29.04
C ALA A 620 17.45 -26.14 -29.76
N VAL A 621 16.84 -24.98 -29.48
CA VAL A 621 15.68 -24.48 -30.22
C VAL A 621 16.19 -23.62 -31.37
N SER A 622 16.10 -24.13 -32.60
CA SER A 622 16.57 -23.40 -33.80
C SER A 622 15.57 -23.50 -34.94
N ALA A 623 15.12 -22.36 -35.45
CA ALA A 623 14.14 -22.30 -36.53
C ALA A 623 14.68 -22.91 -37.84
N PRO A 624 13.82 -23.48 -38.71
CA PRO A 624 14.23 -23.97 -40.01
C PRO A 624 14.88 -22.87 -40.85
N GLY A 625 16.11 -23.11 -41.32
CA GLY A 625 16.88 -22.13 -42.09
C GLY A 625 17.58 -21.04 -41.27
N SER A 626 17.60 -21.15 -39.93
CA SER A 626 18.40 -20.25 -39.08
C SER A 626 19.88 -20.31 -39.48
N THR A 627 20.47 -19.14 -39.77
CA THR A 627 21.90 -19.01 -40.07
C THR A 627 22.78 -19.30 -38.85
N ARG A 628 22.18 -19.35 -37.65
CA ARG A 628 22.87 -19.60 -36.38
C ARG A 628 23.06 -21.08 -36.08
N LYS A 629 22.21 -21.97 -36.65
CA LYS A 629 22.29 -23.43 -36.47
C LYS A 629 23.69 -23.99 -36.74
N GLY A 630 24.34 -23.54 -37.83
CA GLY A 630 25.68 -23.99 -38.19
C GLY A 630 26.77 -23.50 -37.22
N ARG A 631 26.63 -22.28 -36.71
CA ARG A 631 27.56 -21.71 -35.72
C ARG A 631 27.49 -22.45 -34.40
N LEU A 632 26.28 -22.74 -33.95
CA LEU A 632 26.00 -23.50 -32.74
C LEU A 632 26.59 -24.93 -32.83
N ALA A 633 26.43 -25.58 -33.98
CA ALA A 633 27.02 -26.90 -34.23
C ALA A 633 28.55 -26.88 -34.22
N GLN A 634 29.17 -25.83 -34.78
CA GLN A 634 30.62 -25.68 -34.74
C GLN A 634 31.14 -25.45 -33.31
N ALA A 635 30.47 -24.58 -32.55
CA ALA A 635 30.82 -24.34 -31.14
C ALA A 635 30.70 -25.63 -30.32
N ALA A 636 29.60 -26.39 -30.51
CA ALA A 636 29.38 -27.67 -29.83
C ALA A 636 30.44 -28.71 -30.21
N ALA A 637 30.83 -28.79 -31.48
CA ALA A 637 31.91 -29.68 -31.91
C ALA A 637 33.23 -29.34 -31.22
N VAL A 638 33.61 -28.05 -31.16
CA VAL A 638 34.86 -27.61 -30.52
C VAL A 638 34.88 -27.90 -29.03
N THR A 639 33.80 -27.59 -28.30
CA THR A 639 33.72 -27.88 -26.85
C THR A 639 33.39 -29.35 -26.53
N GLY A 640 33.13 -30.16 -27.55
CA GLY A 640 32.74 -31.56 -27.41
C GLY A 640 31.40 -31.72 -26.68
N LEU A 641 30.42 -30.88 -26.99
CA LEU A 641 29.05 -30.97 -26.48
C LEU A 641 28.18 -31.86 -27.38
N GLU A 642 27.45 -32.78 -26.76
CA GLU A 642 26.46 -33.64 -27.41
C GLU A 642 25.13 -32.88 -27.51
N LEU A 643 25.01 -32.04 -28.54
CA LEU A 643 23.87 -31.18 -28.77
C LEU A 643 22.90 -31.78 -29.78
N THR A 644 21.63 -31.90 -29.40
CA THR A 644 20.54 -32.28 -30.32
C THR A 644 19.79 -31.03 -30.78
N ILE A 645 19.60 -30.88 -32.09
CA ILE A 645 18.79 -29.80 -32.66
C ILE A 645 17.61 -30.43 -33.41
N PRO A 646 16.43 -30.58 -32.76
CA PRO A 646 15.27 -31.20 -33.39
C PRO A 646 14.84 -30.45 -34.66
N ASP A 647 14.36 -31.18 -35.65
CA ASP A 647 13.80 -30.58 -36.86
C ASP A 647 12.44 -29.97 -36.54
N LEU A 648 12.41 -28.64 -36.44
CA LEU A 648 11.19 -27.89 -36.21
C LEU A 648 10.36 -27.79 -37.49
N PRO A 649 9.01 -27.81 -37.41
CA PRO A 649 8.17 -27.51 -38.55
C PRO A 649 8.28 -26.03 -38.94
N THR A 650 7.97 -25.73 -40.20
CA THR A 650 7.74 -24.33 -40.60
C THR A 650 6.34 -23.92 -40.16
N TRP A 651 6.25 -23.09 -39.13
CA TRP A 651 4.98 -22.63 -38.57
C TRP A 651 4.19 -21.79 -39.58
N THR A 652 2.96 -22.20 -39.88
CA THR A 652 2.03 -21.50 -40.75
C THR A 652 1.23 -20.44 -39.97
N ASP A 653 0.59 -19.50 -40.68
CA ASP A 653 -0.31 -18.54 -40.06
C ASP A 653 -1.48 -19.23 -39.34
N LYS A 654 -1.90 -20.41 -39.84
CA LYS A 654 -2.93 -21.22 -39.20
C LYS A 654 -2.46 -21.75 -37.84
N ASP A 655 -1.23 -22.25 -37.75
CA ASP A 655 -0.69 -22.77 -36.47
C ASP A 655 -0.62 -21.67 -35.41
N VAL A 656 -0.27 -20.44 -35.83
CA VAL A 656 -0.24 -19.26 -34.96
C VAL A 656 -1.65 -18.83 -34.54
N ASP A 657 -2.61 -18.85 -35.46
CA ASP A 657 -4.01 -18.54 -35.18
C ASP A 657 -4.67 -19.59 -34.26
N ASP A 658 -4.31 -20.87 -34.40
CA ASP A 658 -4.78 -21.97 -33.55
C ASP A 658 -4.19 -21.86 -32.12
N PHE A 659 -2.98 -21.31 -31.98
CA PHE A 659 -2.38 -21.01 -30.68
C PHE A 659 -3.01 -19.78 -30.01
N ARG A 660 -3.24 -18.70 -30.77
CA ARG A 660 -3.71 -17.42 -30.25
C ARG A 660 -5.15 -17.46 -29.79
N TRP A 661 -5.50 -16.52 -28.92
CA TRP A 661 -6.88 -16.31 -28.53
C TRP A 661 -7.75 -16.02 -29.74
N HIS A 662 -8.89 -16.71 -29.82
CA HIS A 662 -9.81 -16.66 -30.96
C HIS A 662 -10.24 -15.23 -31.32
N ASN A 663 -10.31 -14.32 -30.34
CA ASN A 663 -10.47 -12.89 -30.58
C ASN A 663 -9.11 -12.23 -30.75
N LYS A 664 -8.64 -12.11 -32.01
CA LYS A 664 -7.33 -11.52 -32.36
C LYS A 664 -7.08 -10.13 -31.76
N SER A 665 -8.13 -9.34 -31.51
CA SER A 665 -8.01 -8.00 -30.91
C SER A 665 -7.69 -8.01 -29.41
N GLU A 666 -7.88 -9.15 -28.75
CA GLU A 666 -7.62 -9.37 -27.32
C GLU A 666 -6.42 -10.28 -27.06
N SER A 667 -5.80 -10.84 -28.12
CA SER A 667 -4.58 -11.63 -28.02
C SER A 667 -3.41 -10.74 -27.59
N LEU A 668 -2.72 -11.19 -26.54
CA LEU A 668 -1.53 -10.57 -25.95
C LEU A 668 -0.23 -11.12 -26.55
N VAL A 669 -0.27 -12.28 -27.21
CA VAL A 669 0.91 -12.96 -27.77
C VAL A 669 1.12 -12.56 -29.24
N LEU A 670 2.32 -12.12 -29.59
CA LEU A 670 2.70 -11.71 -30.96
C LEU A 670 3.08 -12.91 -31.86
N VAL A 671 3.06 -12.75 -33.20
CA VAL A 671 3.29 -13.87 -34.17
C VAL A 671 4.63 -14.53 -33.93
N GLY A 672 5.71 -13.75 -33.85
CA GLY A 672 7.05 -14.28 -33.60
C GLY A 672 7.13 -15.01 -32.25
N THR A 673 6.50 -14.43 -31.23
CA THR A 673 6.47 -14.99 -29.88
C THR A 673 5.69 -16.32 -29.82
N ALA A 674 4.58 -16.44 -30.54
CA ALA A 674 3.82 -17.69 -30.66
C ALA A 674 4.65 -18.79 -31.35
N LYS A 675 5.36 -18.46 -32.44
CA LYS A 675 6.25 -19.40 -33.14
C LYS A 675 7.38 -19.88 -32.23
N ALA A 676 7.99 -18.99 -31.45
CA ALA A 676 9.00 -19.37 -30.46
C ALA A 676 8.41 -20.33 -29.41
N TRP A 677 7.26 -19.98 -28.83
CA TRP A 677 6.56 -20.82 -27.85
C TRP A 677 6.28 -22.24 -28.37
N LEU A 678 5.72 -22.36 -29.57
CA LEU A 678 5.46 -23.65 -30.21
C LEU A 678 6.75 -24.43 -30.52
N SER A 679 7.84 -23.73 -30.82
CA SER A 679 9.16 -24.34 -31.05
C SER A 679 9.73 -24.97 -29.78
N HIS A 680 9.63 -24.28 -28.63
CA HIS A 680 10.00 -24.88 -27.34
C HIS A 680 9.13 -26.11 -27.02
N HIS A 681 7.85 -26.12 -27.39
CA HIS A 681 6.99 -27.29 -27.20
C HIS A 681 7.46 -28.53 -27.95
N VAL A 682 7.93 -28.37 -29.19
CA VAL A 682 8.48 -29.49 -29.97
C VAL A 682 9.72 -30.06 -29.27
N VAL A 683 10.61 -29.19 -28.78
CA VAL A 683 11.81 -29.62 -28.05
C VAL A 683 11.46 -30.31 -26.72
N LEU A 684 10.50 -29.77 -25.96
CA LEU A 684 10.02 -30.39 -24.72
C LEU A 684 9.42 -31.78 -24.97
N ARG A 685 8.66 -31.96 -26.06
CA ARG A 685 8.12 -33.28 -26.43
C ARG A 685 9.22 -34.25 -26.84
N ALA A 686 10.20 -33.80 -27.64
CA ALA A 686 11.36 -34.63 -27.99
C ALA A 686 12.14 -35.08 -26.75
N PHE A 687 12.27 -34.23 -25.73
CA PHE A 687 12.83 -34.60 -24.44
C PHE A 687 11.97 -35.64 -23.71
N LEU A 688 10.65 -35.44 -23.64
CA LEU A 688 9.71 -36.38 -23.03
C LEU A 688 9.55 -37.71 -23.80
N GLU A 689 10.01 -37.79 -25.04
CA GLU A 689 10.08 -39.04 -25.80
C GLU A 689 11.38 -39.80 -25.58
N SER A 690 12.43 -39.13 -25.08
CA SER A 690 13.70 -39.75 -24.69
C SER A 690 13.61 -40.43 -23.32
N ASP A 691 14.58 -41.26 -22.96
CA ASP A 691 14.71 -41.86 -21.62
C ASP A 691 15.43 -40.94 -20.60
N ALA A 692 15.82 -39.73 -21.02
CA ALA A 692 16.54 -38.78 -20.17
C ALA A 692 15.64 -38.21 -19.04
N GLN A 693 16.24 -38.02 -17.87
CA GLN A 693 15.55 -37.49 -16.68
C GLN A 693 15.68 -35.95 -16.55
N THR A 694 16.76 -35.39 -17.08
CA THR A 694 17.02 -33.95 -17.11
C THR A 694 17.45 -33.54 -18.51
N ALA A 695 17.11 -32.32 -18.91
CA ALA A 695 17.58 -31.74 -20.15
C ALA A 695 17.96 -30.28 -19.97
N LEU A 696 19.00 -29.85 -20.67
CA LEU A 696 19.35 -28.45 -20.87
C LEU A 696 18.78 -27.99 -22.21
N ILE A 697 17.98 -26.93 -22.21
CA ILE A 697 17.41 -26.32 -23.41
C ILE A 697 18.09 -24.98 -23.62
N ILE A 698 18.69 -24.78 -24.79
CA ILE A 698 19.33 -23.53 -25.20
C ILE A 698 18.70 -22.96 -26.47
N GLU A 699 18.72 -21.64 -26.61
CA GLU A 699 18.33 -20.96 -27.85
C GLU A 699 19.49 -20.96 -28.86
N ASP A 700 19.18 -20.75 -30.15
CA ASP A 700 20.19 -20.85 -31.21
C ASP A 700 21.14 -19.65 -31.32
N ASP A 701 20.93 -18.62 -30.50
CA ASP A 701 21.79 -17.45 -30.40
C ASP A 701 22.62 -17.40 -29.14
N VAL A 702 22.77 -18.48 -28.38
CA VAL A 702 23.69 -18.48 -27.24
C VAL A 702 25.16 -18.65 -27.65
N ASP A 703 26.04 -18.09 -26.83
CA ASP A 703 27.48 -18.31 -26.79
C ASP A 703 27.89 -18.82 -25.40
N TRP A 704 29.05 -19.46 -25.32
CA TRP A 704 29.63 -19.96 -24.07
C TRP A 704 31.16 -19.98 -24.11
N ASP A 705 31.79 -20.06 -22.93
CA ASP A 705 33.24 -20.10 -22.83
C ASP A 705 33.80 -21.47 -23.29
N ILE A 706 34.94 -21.49 -23.97
CA ILE A 706 35.64 -22.75 -24.34
C ILE A 706 35.93 -23.65 -23.13
N ARG A 707 36.03 -23.09 -21.92
CA ARG A 707 36.26 -23.80 -20.65
C ARG A 707 34.97 -24.19 -19.94
N LEU A 708 33.81 -24.10 -20.61
CA LEU A 708 32.50 -24.46 -20.06
C LEU A 708 32.53 -25.84 -19.40
N ARG A 709 33.04 -26.84 -20.14
CA ARG A 709 33.05 -28.24 -19.72
C ARG A 709 34.12 -28.56 -18.68
N THR A 710 35.29 -27.93 -18.81
CA THR A 710 36.49 -28.23 -18.03
C THR A 710 36.55 -27.46 -16.72
N THR A 711 35.90 -26.30 -16.60
CA THR A 711 35.96 -25.46 -15.41
C THR A 711 34.59 -24.96 -14.94
N GLN A 712 33.81 -24.27 -15.79
CA GLN A 712 32.62 -23.55 -15.34
C GLN A 712 31.52 -24.47 -14.80
N VAL A 713 31.17 -25.51 -15.56
CA VAL A 713 30.11 -26.47 -15.20
C VAL A 713 30.49 -27.32 -13.99
N PRO A 714 31.70 -27.91 -13.89
CA PRO A 714 32.10 -28.63 -12.69
C PRO A 714 31.97 -27.79 -11.40
N LEU A 715 32.35 -26.52 -11.44
CA LEU A 715 32.19 -25.60 -10.30
C LEU A 715 30.71 -25.31 -9.99
N ALA A 716 29.89 -25.07 -11.01
CA ALA A 716 28.46 -24.84 -10.86
C ALA A 716 27.72 -26.07 -10.29
N GLN A 717 28.07 -27.27 -10.76
CA GLN A 717 27.58 -28.56 -10.26
C GLN A 717 27.92 -28.74 -8.77
N GLN A 718 29.13 -28.39 -8.36
CA GLN A 718 29.53 -28.41 -6.95
C GLN A 718 28.63 -27.48 -6.11
N ALA A 719 28.41 -26.26 -6.60
CA ALA A 719 27.59 -25.27 -5.92
C ALA A 719 26.13 -25.74 -5.80
N ALA A 720 25.56 -26.31 -6.85
CA ALA A 720 24.19 -26.83 -6.87
C ALA A 720 23.98 -27.95 -5.84
N ARG A 721 24.91 -28.91 -5.76
CA ARG A 721 24.83 -29.98 -4.75
C ARG A 721 24.96 -29.45 -3.32
N SER A 722 25.84 -28.47 -3.10
CA SER A 722 25.98 -27.82 -1.79
C SER A 722 24.69 -27.11 -1.37
N LEU A 723 24.02 -26.45 -2.31
CA LEU A 723 22.75 -25.76 -2.08
C LEU A 723 21.62 -26.73 -1.69
N GLY A 724 21.50 -27.86 -2.39
CA GLY A 724 20.56 -28.93 -2.02
C GLY A 724 20.83 -29.53 -0.63
N ALA A 725 22.10 -29.61 -0.21
CA ALA A 725 22.48 -30.11 1.11
C ALA A 725 22.08 -29.16 2.26
N LEU A 726 22.11 -27.83 2.04
CA LEU A 726 21.65 -26.84 3.03
C LEU A 726 20.16 -27.02 3.36
N ARG A 727 19.35 -27.37 2.35
CA ARG A 727 17.88 -27.51 2.48
C ARG A 727 17.45 -28.74 3.26
N THR A 728 18.15 -29.86 3.09
CA THR A 728 17.76 -31.15 3.68
C THR A 728 18.27 -31.35 5.10
N GLY A 729 19.11 -30.44 5.63
CA GLY A 729 19.63 -30.48 7.00
C GLY A 729 20.55 -31.68 7.31
N LYS A 730 20.81 -32.51 6.31
CA LYS A 730 21.73 -33.65 6.31
C LYS A 730 22.57 -33.49 5.06
N ARG A 731 23.87 -33.82 5.07
CA ARG A 731 24.60 -34.04 3.81
C ARG A 731 23.97 -35.26 3.13
N PRO A 732 23.20 -35.14 2.05
CA PRO A 732 22.85 -36.31 1.27
C PRO A 732 24.14 -36.79 0.62
N PRO A 733 24.41 -38.10 0.55
CA PRO A 733 25.51 -38.60 -0.24
C PRO A 733 25.11 -38.49 -1.72
N TYR A 734 25.09 -37.27 -2.28
CA TYR A 734 24.95 -37.13 -3.73
C TYR A 734 26.15 -37.82 -4.37
N ASP A 735 25.92 -38.78 -5.25
CA ASP A 735 26.97 -39.27 -6.13
C ASP A 735 27.24 -38.17 -7.18
N PRO A 736 28.43 -37.54 -7.21
CA PRO A 736 28.72 -36.48 -8.17
C PRO A 736 28.66 -36.92 -9.63
N VAL A 737 28.72 -38.23 -9.90
CA VAL A 737 28.66 -38.82 -11.24
C VAL A 737 27.21 -39.06 -11.65
N GLU A 738 26.39 -39.64 -10.77
CA GLU A 738 24.98 -39.91 -11.09
C GLU A 738 24.07 -38.68 -10.94
N GLN A 739 24.41 -37.79 -9.99
CA GLN A 739 23.62 -36.60 -9.63
C GLN A 739 24.48 -35.33 -9.69
N PRO A 740 25.04 -35.00 -10.86
CA PRO A 740 25.99 -33.90 -11.01
C PRO A 740 25.37 -32.55 -10.60
N TRP A 741 24.08 -32.32 -10.81
CA TRP A 741 23.39 -31.08 -10.45
C TRP A 741 22.51 -31.21 -9.19
N GLY A 742 22.71 -32.26 -8.39
CA GLY A 742 21.82 -32.62 -7.28
C GLY A 742 20.70 -33.55 -7.72
N SER A 743 19.75 -33.83 -6.82
CA SER A 743 18.59 -34.67 -7.12
C SER A 743 17.58 -33.95 -8.01
N ASP A 744 16.80 -34.70 -8.78
CA ASP A 744 15.65 -34.18 -9.56
C ASP A 744 14.51 -33.66 -8.68
N GLN A 745 14.60 -33.83 -7.37
CA GLN A 745 13.72 -33.25 -6.35
C GLN A 745 14.26 -31.92 -5.76
N ASP A 746 15.50 -31.55 -6.08
CA ASP A 746 16.15 -30.37 -5.51
C ASP A 746 15.82 -29.08 -6.24
N TRP A 747 15.46 -29.16 -7.50
CA TRP A 747 15.12 -28.03 -8.36
C TRP A 747 14.16 -28.47 -9.46
N ASP A 748 13.26 -27.58 -9.86
CA ASP A 748 12.40 -27.80 -11.03
C ASP A 748 13.06 -27.23 -12.29
N LEU A 749 13.75 -26.08 -12.15
CA LEU A 749 14.41 -25.38 -13.25
C LEU A 749 15.71 -24.69 -12.79
N LEU A 750 16.77 -24.79 -13.60
CA LEU A 750 18.02 -24.03 -13.43
C LEU A 750 18.20 -23.05 -14.58
N TYR A 751 18.28 -21.75 -14.27
CA TYR A 751 18.68 -20.73 -15.23
C TYR A 751 20.20 -20.71 -15.38
N LEU A 752 20.68 -21.21 -16.53
CA LEU A 752 22.09 -21.21 -16.91
C LEU A 752 22.41 -20.15 -17.99
N GLY A 753 21.37 -19.54 -18.57
CA GLY A 753 21.42 -18.42 -19.51
C GLY A 753 20.18 -17.53 -19.43
N HIS A 754 20.37 -16.27 -19.02
CA HIS A 754 19.31 -15.30 -18.75
C HIS A 754 19.80 -13.85 -18.93
N CYS A 755 18.90 -12.87 -18.91
CA CYS A 755 19.23 -11.43 -18.94
C CYS A 755 19.59 -10.85 -17.56
N GLY A 756 19.20 -11.54 -16.49
CA GLY A 756 19.46 -11.16 -15.09
C GLY A 756 18.35 -11.67 -14.19
N ASP A 757 18.61 -11.77 -12.88
CA ASP A 757 17.60 -12.13 -11.89
C ASP A 757 17.58 -11.08 -10.78
N TYR A 758 16.44 -10.39 -10.65
CA TYR A 758 16.31 -9.30 -9.71
C TYR A 758 15.82 -9.83 -8.37
N LEU A 759 16.57 -9.53 -7.32
CA LEU A 759 16.22 -9.96 -5.96
C LEU A 759 15.03 -9.17 -5.34
N ASN A 760 14.37 -8.28 -6.10
CA ASN A 760 13.30 -7.37 -5.67
C ASN A 760 12.32 -7.06 -6.84
N ASP A 761 11.09 -6.60 -6.53
CA ASP A 761 10.09 -6.19 -7.53
C ASP A 761 10.60 -5.09 -8.49
N VAL A 762 10.48 -5.32 -9.79
CA VAL A 762 10.91 -4.39 -10.85
C VAL A 762 9.80 -3.38 -11.16
N LEU A 763 9.59 -2.38 -10.27
CA LEU A 763 8.56 -1.33 -10.43
C LEU A 763 9.13 0.04 -10.88
N TRP A 764 10.45 0.21 -10.92
CA TRP A 764 11.17 1.42 -11.35
C TRP A 764 12.49 1.01 -12.01
N GLY A 765 12.95 1.77 -13.02
CA GLY A 765 14.01 1.39 -13.97
C GLY A 765 15.26 0.69 -13.43
N VAL A 766 15.90 -0.09 -14.32
CA VAL A 766 17.09 -0.91 -14.04
C VAL A 766 18.33 -0.03 -13.81
N GLY A 767 19.07 -0.22 -12.70
CA GLY A 767 20.26 0.57 -12.41
C GLY A 767 21.03 0.21 -11.13
N VAL A 768 22.15 0.91 -10.90
CA VAL A 768 23.07 0.71 -9.76
C VAL A 768 22.38 1.12 -8.45
N GLY A 769 22.48 0.27 -7.42
CA GLY A 769 21.94 0.53 -6.08
C GLY A 769 20.58 -0.12 -5.76
N HIS A 770 19.97 -0.83 -6.72
CA HIS A 770 18.70 -1.57 -6.55
C HIS A 770 18.85 -2.91 -5.82
N HIS A 771 20.05 -3.49 -5.84
CA HIS A 771 20.39 -4.71 -5.10
C HIS A 771 21.23 -4.36 -3.88
N HIS A 772 21.02 -5.07 -2.78
CA HIS A 772 21.72 -4.88 -1.54
C HIS A 772 22.32 -6.23 -1.11
N PRO A 773 23.52 -6.31 -0.51
CA PRO A 773 24.12 -7.61 -0.13
C PRO A 773 23.20 -8.45 0.77
N SER A 774 22.38 -7.77 1.59
CA SER A 774 21.31 -8.38 2.39
C SER A 774 20.29 -9.15 1.55
N ASP A 775 19.98 -8.69 0.34
CA ASP A 775 18.99 -9.31 -0.53
C ASP A 775 19.46 -10.70 -0.96
N LEU A 776 20.75 -10.85 -1.27
CA LEU A 776 21.35 -12.16 -1.53
C LEU A 776 21.44 -13.00 -0.26
N ALA A 777 21.82 -12.39 0.88
CA ALA A 777 21.98 -13.09 2.16
C ALA A 777 20.71 -13.80 2.68
N LYS A 778 19.52 -13.36 2.25
CA LYS A 778 18.23 -13.99 2.61
C LYS A 778 17.85 -15.19 1.76
N LEU A 779 18.46 -15.30 0.58
CA LEU A 779 18.16 -16.36 -0.36
C LEU A 779 19.05 -17.55 -0.07
N ASP A 780 18.54 -18.75 -0.33
CA ASP A 780 19.41 -19.91 -0.45
C ASP A 780 20.38 -19.62 -1.60
N HIS A 781 21.66 -19.45 -1.28
CA HIS A 781 22.69 -19.14 -2.26
C HIS A 781 24.04 -19.77 -1.93
N VAL A 782 24.85 -19.97 -2.97
CA VAL A 782 26.24 -20.39 -2.88
C VAL A 782 27.09 -19.44 -3.72
N LEU A 783 28.13 -18.89 -3.09
CA LEU A 783 29.20 -18.15 -3.75
C LEU A 783 30.36 -19.08 -4.02
N TYR A 784 30.91 -19.06 -5.23
CA TYR A 784 32.09 -19.84 -5.57
C TYR A 784 33.00 -19.09 -6.56
N GLY A 785 34.31 -19.25 -6.39
CA GLY A 785 35.29 -18.66 -7.29
C GLY A 785 35.29 -19.36 -8.64
N ASP A 786 35.27 -18.59 -9.73
CA ASP A 786 35.43 -19.06 -11.10
C ASP A 786 36.48 -18.20 -11.83
N PRO A 787 37.70 -18.73 -12.02
CA PRO A 787 38.81 -17.98 -12.63
C PRO A 787 38.58 -17.70 -14.12
N THR A 788 37.60 -18.34 -14.77
CA THR A 788 37.29 -18.12 -16.18
C THR A 788 36.47 -16.86 -16.43
N MET A 789 35.89 -16.29 -15.36
CA MET A 789 35.08 -15.08 -15.48
C MET A 789 35.91 -13.88 -15.97
N PRO A 790 35.36 -13.08 -16.90
CA PRO A 790 35.93 -11.78 -17.26
C PRO A 790 36.05 -10.86 -16.04
N HIS A 791 36.90 -9.84 -16.15
CA HIS A 791 36.93 -8.75 -15.19
C HIS A 791 35.57 -8.06 -15.10
N ARG A 792 35.22 -7.52 -13.93
CA ARG A 792 33.93 -6.82 -13.70
C ARG A 792 33.60 -5.75 -14.74
N THR A 793 34.61 -5.05 -15.29
CA THR A 793 34.43 -4.03 -16.34
C THR A 793 33.97 -4.59 -17.68
N ASP A 794 34.21 -5.88 -17.91
CA ASP A 794 33.95 -6.58 -19.16
C ASP A 794 32.69 -7.45 -19.08
N LEU A 795 32.07 -7.55 -17.89
CA LEU A 795 30.75 -8.13 -17.68
C LEU A 795 29.66 -7.18 -18.17
N HIS A 796 28.52 -7.75 -18.56
CA HIS A 796 27.34 -6.97 -18.95
C HIS A 796 27.01 -5.92 -17.88
N PRO A 797 26.68 -4.66 -18.20
CA PRO A 797 26.60 -3.60 -17.20
C PRO A 797 25.61 -3.87 -16.06
N PHE A 798 24.51 -4.57 -16.36
CA PHE A 798 23.55 -5.00 -15.33
C PHE A 798 24.11 -6.10 -14.43
N THR A 799 24.81 -7.09 -14.99
CA THR A 799 25.49 -8.14 -14.23
C THR A 799 26.62 -7.58 -13.39
N ALA A 800 27.45 -6.69 -13.95
CA ALA A 800 28.48 -5.98 -13.23
C ALA A 800 27.89 -5.18 -12.05
N SER A 801 26.86 -4.38 -12.33
CA SER A 801 26.14 -3.60 -11.32
C SER A 801 25.53 -4.47 -10.24
N PHE A 802 24.91 -5.60 -10.61
CA PHE A 802 24.32 -6.57 -9.68
C PHE A 802 25.39 -7.12 -8.71
N LEU A 803 26.48 -7.65 -9.24
CA LEU A 803 27.55 -8.26 -8.44
C LEU A 803 28.29 -7.22 -7.58
N THR A 804 28.54 -6.02 -8.11
CA THR A 804 29.08 -4.90 -7.33
C THR A 804 28.13 -4.49 -6.21
N SER A 805 26.83 -4.43 -6.47
CA SER A 805 25.82 -4.05 -5.48
C SER A 805 25.66 -5.09 -4.37
N LEU A 806 25.94 -6.36 -4.67
CA LEU A 806 25.95 -7.47 -3.72
C LEU A 806 27.31 -7.69 -3.04
N VAL A 807 28.32 -6.89 -3.38
CA VAL A 807 29.70 -6.99 -2.83
C VAL A 807 30.30 -8.39 -3.09
N VAL A 808 29.96 -8.97 -4.24
CA VAL A 808 30.55 -10.22 -4.71
C VAL A 808 31.96 -9.93 -5.23
N SER A 809 32.94 -10.73 -4.81
CA SER A 809 34.34 -10.60 -5.25
C SER A 809 34.48 -10.75 -6.76
N GLU A 810 35.58 -10.21 -7.30
CA GLU A 810 35.99 -10.52 -8.68
C GLU A 810 36.05 -12.03 -8.89
N GLN A 811 35.79 -12.47 -10.13
CA GLN A 811 35.88 -13.89 -10.52
C GLN A 811 35.11 -14.82 -9.56
N THR A 812 33.93 -14.40 -9.13
CA THR A 812 33.06 -15.16 -8.23
C THR A 812 31.65 -15.19 -8.80
N ARG A 813 31.09 -16.39 -8.92
CA ARG A 813 29.70 -16.61 -9.32
C ARG A 813 28.79 -16.78 -8.11
N VAL A 814 27.52 -16.50 -8.33
CA VAL A 814 26.43 -16.64 -7.38
C VAL A 814 25.43 -17.62 -7.95
N LEU A 815 25.22 -18.76 -7.29
CA LEU A 815 24.05 -19.60 -7.53
C LEU A 815 23.02 -19.30 -6.44
N HIS A 816 21.84 -18.82 -6.77
CA HIS A 816 20.82 -18.43 -5.78
C HIS A 816 19.41 -18.83 -6.19
N HIS A 817 18.51 -18.97 -5.21
CA HIS A 817 17.09 -19.16 -5.49
C HIS A 817 16.55 -17.99 -6.31
N SER A 818 15.85 -18.29 -7.40
CA SER A 818 15.38 -17.30 -8.35
C SER A 818 14.23 -16.47 -7.78
N VAL A 819 14.21 -15.18 -8.06
CA VAL A 819 13.18 -14.26 -7.54
C VAL A 819 12.43 -13.60 -8.68
N TRP A 820 13.15 -13.00 -9.62
CA TRP A 820 12.60 -12.33 -10.78
C TRP A 820 13.53 -12.47 -11.99
N PRO A 821 13.63 -13.68 -12.57
CA PRO A 821 14.52 -13.97 -13.70
C PRO A 821 13.96 -13.33 -14.98
N LEU A 822 14.79 -12.61 -15.73
CA LEU A 822 14.41 -12.01 -17.01
C LEU A 822 14.98 -12.80 -18.17
N CYS A 823 14.14 -13.03 -19.19
CA CYS A 823 14.47 -13.76 -20.42
C CYS A 823 15.01 -15.18 -20.15
N THR A 824 15.09 -16.02 -21.16
CA THR A 824 15.55 -17.40 -20.97
C THR A 824 16.25 -17.93 -22.21
N PHE A 825 17.57 -17.79 -22.28
CA PHE A 825 18.37 -18.29 -23.41
C PHE A 825 18.93 -19.70 -23.16
N GLY A 826 19.04 -20.09 -21.88
CA GLY A 826 19.53 -21.41 -21.47
C GLY A 826 18.95 -21.83 -20.14
N TYR A 827 18.18 -22.91 -20.11
CA TYR A 827 17.54 -23.40 -18.89
C TYR A 827 17.52 -24.92 -18.84
N ALA A 828 17.87 -25.48 -17.69
CA ALA A 828 17.77 -26.91 -17.43
C ALA A 828 16.48 -27.24 -16.70
N ILE A 829 15.87 -28.37 -17.02
CA ILE A 829 14.60 -28.82 -16.45
C ILE A 829 14.63 -30.33 -16.17
N THR A 830 13.81 -30.75 -15.22
CA THR A 830 13.49 -32.15 -15.00
C THR A 830 12.35 -32.60 -15.91
N ARG A 831 12.21 -33.92 -16.08
CA ARG A 831 11.10 -34.51 -16.84
C ARG A 831 9.73 -34.08 -16.32
N ARG A 832 9.57 -34.07 -14.99
CA ARG A 832 8.35 -33.58 -14.32
C ARG A 832 8.05 -32.13 -14.68
N THR A 833 9.07 -31.26 -14.69
CA THR A 833 8.90 -29.86 -15.07
C THR A 833 8.51 -29.72 -16.53
N ALA A 834 9.08 -30.51 -17.44
CA ALA A 834 8.72 -30.49 -18.87
C ALA A 834 7.23 -30.80 -19.10
N GLU A 835 6.67 -31.79 -18.40
CA GLU A 835 5.23 -32.10 -18.45
C GLU A 835 4.37 -30.94 -17.97
N ARG A 836 4.77 -30.31 -16.84
CA ARG A 836 4.08 -29.14 -16.28
C ARG A 836 4.17 -27.92 -17.20
N LEU A 837 5.29 -27.72 -17.88
CA LEU A 837 5.46 -26.65 -18.86
C LEU A 837 4.49 -26.82 -20.03
N LEU A 838 4.38 -28.02 -20.59
CA LEU A 838 3.47 -28.29 -21.71
C LEU A 838 1.98 -28.20 -21.34
N LYS A 839 1.63 -28.54 -20.09
CA LYS A 839 0.23 -28.68 -19.68
C LYS A 839 -0.31 -27.46 -18.94
N ASP A 840 0.41 -27.00 -17.92
CA ASP A 840 -0.12 -26.09 -16.91
C ASP A 840 0.52 -24.71 -17.00
N ILE A 841 1.85 -24.64 -17.18
CA ILE A 841 2.61 -23.39 -17.05
C ILE A 841 2.66 -22.63 -18.37
N ALA A 842 2.95 -23.30 -19.48
CA ALA A 842 3.08 -22.69 -20.79
C ALA A 842 2.29 -23.51 -21.84
N PRO A 843 0.95 -23.61 -21.73
CA PRO A 843 0.14 -24.49 -22.59
C PRO A 843 0.24 -24.16 -24.09
N PRO A 844 -0.18 -25.08 -24.99
CA PRO A 844 -0.11 -24.89 -26.45
C PRO A 844 -1.23 -23.99 -27.00
N HIS A 845 -1.86 -23.19 -26.15
CA HIS A 845 -2.89 -22.22 -26.50
C HIS A 845 -2.82 -21.04 -25.52
N GLU A 846 -3.13 -19.85 -26.02
CA GLU A 846 -3.16 -18.63 -25.25
C GLU A 846 -4.37 -18.61 -24.30
N ASP A 847 -4.11 -18.23 -23.05
CA ASP A 847 -5.14 -17.86 -22.08
C ASP A 847 -4.96 -16.39 -21.66
N PRO A 848 -5.75 -15.46 -22.21
CA PRO A 848 -5.66 -14.04 -21.88
C PRO A 848 -5.87 -13.74 -20.39
N ALA A 849 -6.58 -14.59 -19.64
CA ALA A 849 -6.81 -14.37 -18.21
C ALA A 849 -5.50 -14.44 -17.40
N ARG A 850 -4.49 -15.15 -17.91
CA ARG A 850 -3.17 -15.30 -17.26
C ARG A 850 -2.25 -14.11 -17.48
N HIS A 851 -2.56 -13.23 -18.44
CA HIS A 851 -1.75 -12.04 -18.78
C HIS A 851 -0.29 -12.38 -19.13
N ILE A 852 -0.04 -13.54 -19.75
CA ILE A 852 1.29 -13.99 -20.16
C ILE A 852 1.47 -13.69 -21.66
N THR A 853 2.51 -12.94 -22.00
CA THR A 853 2.75 -12.46 -23.37
C THR A 853 3.76 -13.30 -24.15
N ALA A 854 4.60 -14.09 -23.46
CA ALA A 854 5.73 -14.82 -24.05
C ALA A 854 6.11 -16.06 -23.23
N TYR A 855 6.82 -17.01 -23.85
CA TYR A 855 7.15 -18.30 -23.25
C TYR A 855 8.08 -18.14 -22.03
N ASP A 856 9.11 -17.30 -22.16
CA ASP A 856 10.01 -16.91 -21.06
C ASP A 856 9.26 -16.19 -19.93
N ALA A 857 8.27 -15.36 -20.25
CA ALA A 857 7.39 -14.71 -19.25
C ALA A 857 6.52 -15.73 -18.50
N ALA A 858 6.14 -16.84 -19.13
CA ALA A 858 5.42 -17.93 -18.48
C ALA A 858 6.30 -18.62 -17.42
N ILE A 859 7.54 -18.93 -17.78
CA ILE A 859 8.53 -19.53 -16.87
C ILE A 859 8.87 -18.56 -15.73
N LEU A 860 9.15 -17.30 -16.04
CA LEU A 860 9.41 -16.23 -15.06
C LEU A 860 8.30 -16.18 -14.02
N THR A 861 7.05 -16.09 -14.48
CA THR A 861 5.86 -15.99 -13.61
C THR A 861 5.75 -17.23 -12.72
N ALA A 862 6.01 -18.42 -13.27
CA ALA A 862 5.98 -19.66 -12.51
C ALA A 862 7.07 -19.74 -11.43
N CYS A 863 8.28 -19.26 -11.72
CA CYS A 863 9.37 -19.19 -10.73
C CYS A 863 9.09 -18.13 -9.64
N ARG A 864 8.70 -16.91 -10.04
CA ARG A 864 8.40 -15.80 -9.12
C ARG A 864 7.25 -16.13 -8.18
N ASP A 865 6.18 -16.70 -8.70
CA ASP A 865 4.95 -16.98 -7.94
C ASP A 865 5.03 -18.32 -7.18
N GLY A 866 6.20 -18.97 -7.17
CA GLY A 866 6.47 -20.20 -6.42
C GLY A 866 5.80 -21.46 -6.97
N GLN A 867 5.38 -21.47 -8.24
CA GLN A 867 4.85 -22.65 -8.92
C GLN A 867 5.96 -23.63 -9.32
N LEU A 868 7.14 -23.12 -9.63
CA LEU A 868 8.37 -23.87 -9.88
C LEU A 868 9.44 -23.44 -8.87
N TYR A 869 10.23 -24.40 -8.39
CA TYR A 869 11.40 -24.13 -7.57
C TYR A 869 12.62 -23.91 -8.47
N CYS A 870 12.98 -22.64 -8.66
CA CYS A 870 13.95 -22.22 -9.67
C CYS A 870 15.23 -21.68 -9.02
N TYR A 871 16.37 -21.98 -9.63
CA TYR A 871 17.66 -21.41 -9.24
C TYR A 871 18.33 -20.72 -10.42
N THR A 872 19.10 -19.68 -10.11
CA THR A 872 19.75 -18.84 -11.10
C THR A 872 21.24 -18.74 -10.84
N LEU A 873 22.04 -18.94 -11.89
CA LEU A 873 23.49 -18.80 -11.86
C LEU A 873 23.90 -17.44 -12.46
N THR A 874 24.47 -16.55 -11.64
CA THR A 874 24.89 -15.19 -12.05
C THR A 874 26.38 -14.92 -11.78
N PRO A 875 27.17 -14.44 -12.76
CA PRO A 875 26.82 -14.40 -14.18
C PRO A 875 26.47 -15.80 -14.69
N GLU A 876 25.68 -15.83 -15.74
CA GLU A 876 25.27 -17.00 -16.46
C GLU A 876 26.44 -17.60 -17.26
N VAL A 877 26.33 -18.88 -17.66
CA VAL A 877 27.36 -19.60 -18.44
C VAL A 877 27.02 -19.70 -19.91
N PHE A 878 25.77 -19.41 -20.27
CA PHE A 878 25.29 -19.20 -21.63
C PHE A 878 24.76 -17.77 -21.74
N HIS A 879 25.27 -16.97 -22.67
CA HIS A 879 24.78 -15.62 -22.91
C HIS A 879 24.50 -15.41 -24.39
N HIS A 880 23.53 -14.59 -24.75
CA HIS A 880 23.15 -14.43 -26.16
C HIS A 880 24.21 -13.66 -26.97
N MET A 881 24.40 -14.05 -28.22
CA MET A 881 25.22 -13.36 -29.20
C MET A 881 24.47 -12.15 -29.74
N GLU A 882 25.19 -11.08 -30.02
CA GLU A 882 24.58 -9.93 -30.69
C GLU A 882 24.09 -10.32 -32.11
N GLY A 883 22.82 -10.10 -32.38
CA GLY A 883 22.23 -10.29 -33.71
C GLY A 883 20.80 -9.74 -33.80
N GLU A 884 20.26 -9.70 -35.02
CA GLU A 884 18.84 -9.33 -35.20
C GLU A 884 17.93 -10.40 -34.59
N SER A 885 16.93 -9.97 -33.82
CA SER A 885 15.96 -10.91 -33.24
C SER A 885 15.08 -11.49 -34.35
N LEU A 886 15.15 -12.81 -34.55
CA LEU A 886 14.29 -13.52 -35.50
C LEU A 886 12.80 -13.37 -35.11
N ILE A 887 12.51 -13.37 -33.81
CA ILE A 887 11.17 -13.11 -33.25
C ILE A 887 10.69 -11.71 -33.67
N ALA A 888 11.46 -10.67 -33.39
CA ALA A 888 11.09 -9.30 -33.74
C ALA A 888 10.97 -9.09 -35.26
N GLY A 889 11.81 -9.78 -36.05
CA GLY A 889 11.74 -9.76 -37.51
C GLY A 889 10.42 -10.35 -38.04
N GLU A 890 9.91 -11.42 -37.43
CA GLU A 890 8.59 -11.98 -37.77
C GLU A 890 7.45 -11.04 -37.35
N GLU A 891 7.57 -10.39 -36.19
CA GLU A 891 6.58 -9.40 -35.70
C GLU A 891 6.53 -8.14 -36.58
N GLU A 892 7.67 -7.71 -37.13
CA GLU A 892 7.73 -6.59 -38.07
C GLU A 892 7.17 -6.96 -39.45
N LYS A 893 7.48 -8.16 -39.96
CA LYS A 893 6.85 -8.67 -41.20
C LYS A 893 5.33 -8.74 -41.07
N ALA A 894 4.83 -9.14 -39.90
CA ALA A 894 3.40 -9.16 -39.58
C ALA A 894 2.81 -7.77 -39.28
N LYS A 895 3.63 -6.71 -39.21
CA LYS A 895 3.25 -5.33 -38.85
C LYS A 895 2.64 -5.19 -37.46
N GLU A 896 2.95 -6.10 -36.55
CA GLU A 896 2.46 -6.09 -35.17
C GLU A 896 3.34 -5.23 -34.25
N ARG A 897 4.64 -5.19 -34.52
CA ARG A 897 5.61 -4.42 -33.74
C ARG A 897 6.75 -3.94 -34.64
N LYS A 898 7.28 -2.74 -34.38
CA LYS A 898 8.53 -2.28 -35.00
C LYS A 898 9.72 -2.89 -34.26
N ILE A 899 10.78 -3.25 -34.99
CA ILE A 899 12.02 -3.73 -34.36
C ILE A 899 12.59 -2.59 -33.50
N VAL A 900 12.60 -2.82 -32.19
CA VAL A 900 13.23 -1.94 -31.19
C VAL A 900 14.10 -2.83 -30.33
N ARG A 901 15.40 -2.51 -30.25
CA ARG A 901 16.35 -3.22 -29.40
C ARG A 901 15.93 -3.06 -27.92
N PRO A 902 15.75 -4.17 -27.17
CA PRO A 902 15.46 -4.11 -25.75
C PRO A 902 16.50 -3.28 -24.96
N PRO A 903 16.11 -2.58 -23.88
CA PRO A 903 17.06 -1.80 -23.08
C PRO A 903 18.21 -2.61 -22.48
N VAL A 904 17.98 -3.90 -22.18
CA VAL A 904 19.02 -4.82 -21.68
C VAL A 904 20.09 -5.02 -22.76
N ASP A 905 19.69 -5.45 -23.95
CA ASP A 905 20.57 -5.64 -25.11
C ASP A 905 21.27 -4.36 -25.54
N ALA A 906 20.63 -3.20 -25.34
CA ALA A 906 21.23 -1.90 -25.63
C ALA A 906 22.34 -1.52 -24.64
N ALA A 907 22.26 -1.97 -23.38
CA ALA A 907 23.23 -1.65 -22.34
C ALA A 907 24.56 -2.38 -22.56
N GLY A 908 24.55 -3.65 -22.95
CA GLY A 908 25.76 -4.44 -23.24
C GLY A 908 26.40 -4.16 -24.60
N LEU A 909 25.69 -3.47 -25.50
CA LEU A 909 26.06 -3.30 -26.90
C LEU A 909 27.46 -2.73 -27.14
N GLU A 910 27.85 -1.72 -26.37
CA GLU A 910 29.16 -1.09 -26.52
C GLU A 910 30.30 -2.04 -26.13
N GLN A 911 30.12 -2.85 -25.08
CA GLN A 911 31.11 -3.84 -24.65
C GLN A 911 31.30 -4.92 -25.70
N VAL A 912 30.19 -5.46 -26.24
CA VAL A 912 30.25 -6.49 -27.28
C VAL A 912 30.96 -5.97 -28.53
N LYS A 913 30.65 -4.74 -28.96
CA LYS A 913 31.33 -4.12 -30.12
C LYS A 913 32.80 -3.84 -29.88
N TYR A 914 33.17 -3.44 -28.68
CA TYR A 914 34.55 -3.12 -28.32
C TYR A 914 35.41 -4.38 -28.19
N ARG A 915 34.92 -5.40 -27.48
CA ARG A 915 35.63 -6.67 -27.26
C ARG A 915 35.56 -7.62 -28.45
N LYS A 916 34.54 -7.49 -29.30
CA LYS A 916 34.14 -8.51 -30.30
C LYS A 916 33.85 -9.87 -29.67
N GLU A 917 33.39 -9.85 -28.42
CA GLU A 917 33.09 -11.03 -27.61
C GLU A 917 31.74 -10.81 -26.92
N THR A 918 31.05 -11.91 -26.63
CA THR A 918 29.78 -11.89 -25.91
C THR A 918 29.99 -11.42 -24.46
N SER A 919 29.13 -10.51 -23.97
CA SER A 919 29.19 -10.07 -22.57
C SER A 919 29.07 -11.26 -21.61
N ASN A 920 29.67 -11.16 -20.42
CA ASN A 920 29.76 -12.25 -19.42
C ASN A 920 30.56 -13.51 -19.84
N ILE A 921 30.88 -13.68 -21.12
CA ILE A 921 31.73 -14.75 -21.64
C ILE A 921 33.16 -14.24 -21.80
N GLY A 922 34.13 -15.04 -21.35
CA GLY A 922 35.56 -14.71 -21.41
C GLY A 922 36.14 -15.02 -22.78
N CYS A 923 36.10 -16.29 -23.17
CA CYS A 923 36.67 -16.80 -24.40
C CYS A 923 35.60 -17.60 -25.15
N GLY A 924 34.79 -16.90 -25.95
CA GLY A 924 33.60 -17.44 -26.63
C GLY A 924 33.74 -17.56 -28.15
N PHE A 925 32.66 -17.96 -28.81
CA PHE A 925 32.63 -18.27 -30.23
C PHE A 925 32.10 -17.13 -31.11
N ALA A 926 31.61 -16.04 -30.50
CA ALA A 926 31.03 -14.91 -31.24
C ALA A 926 31.98 -14.26 -32.26
N SER A 927 33.30 -14.26 -32.01
CA SER A 927 34.31 -13.72 -32.94
C SER A 927 34.48 -14.58 -34.20
N GLY A 928 34.06 -15.85 -34.15
CA GLY A 928 34.29 -16.86 -35.18
C GLY A 928 35.70 -17.43 -35.22
N GLU A 929 36.61 -16.99 -34.34
CA GLU A 929 38.02 -17.43 -34.37
C GLU A 929 38.19 -18.94 -34.13
N PHE A 930 37.29 -19.54 -33.35
CA PHE A 930 37.25 -20.97 -33.07
C PHE A 930 36.44 -21.79 -34.08
N TYR A 931 35.89 -21.17 -35.12
CA TYR A 931 35.19 -21.93 -36.16
C TYR A 931 36.17 -22.69 -37.03
N TRP A 932 35.88 -23.96 -37.26
CA TRP A 932 36.75 -24.90 -37.97
C TRP A 932 36.32 -25.10 -39.42
N GLU A 933 35.11 -24.67 -39.79
CA GLU A 933 34.60 -24.63 -41.18
C GLU A 933 34.76 -25.94 -41.98
N GLY A 934 34.83 -27.09 -41.32
CA GLY A 934 35.04 -28.39 -41.98
C GLY A 934 36.46 -28.96 -41.92
N ASP A 935 37.45 -28.22 -41.39
CA ASP A 935 38.82 -28.69 -41.18
C ASP A 935 38.97 -29.54 -39.90
N GLU A 936 38.94 -30.87 -40.06
CA GLU A 936 39.09 -31.85 -38.97
C GLU A 936 40.42 -31.71 -38.20
N GLY A 937 41.50 -31.30 -38.88
CA GLY A 937 42.80 -31.10 -38.22
C GLY A 937 42.77 -29.88 -37.30
N LYS A 938 42.12 -28.80 -37.75
CA LYS A 938 41.86 -27.62 -36.90
C LYS A 938 40.92 -27.96 -35.75
N LEU A 939 39.86 -28.73 -35.99
CA LEU A 939 38.94 -29.17 -34.95
C LEU A 939 39.65 -29.97 -33.85
N GLN A 940 40.45 -30.97 -34.22
CA GLN A 940 41.22 -31.77 -33.28
C GLN A 940 42.20 -30.91 -32.46
N TYR A 941 42.91 -29.98 -33.12
CA TYR A 941 43.78 -29.03 -32.43
C TYR A 941 43.03 -28.16 -31.43
N LEU A 942 41.87 -27.61 -31.82
CA LEU A 942 41.03 -26.80 -30.94
C LEU A 942 40.51 -27.62 -29.75
N GLN A 943 40.13 -28.88 -29.96
CA GLN A 943 39.67 -29.77 -28.89
C GLN A 943 40.80 -30.12 -27.91
N ASP A 944 41.99 -30.46 -28.41
CA ASP A 944 43.09 -30.95 -27.58
C ASP A 944 43.88 -29.82 -26.91
N GLU A 945 44.28 -28.82 -27.68
CA GLU A 945 45.23 -27.79 -27.24
C GLU A 945 44.53 -26.56 -26.66
N VAL A 946 43.34 -26.19 -27.15
CA VAL A 946 42.61 -24.99 -26.70
C VAL A 946 41.61 -25.36 -25.60
N VAL A 947 40.64 -26.24 -25.90
CA VAL A 947 39.62 -26.67 -24.94
C VAL A 947 40.20 -27.59 -23.86
N GLY A 948 41.02 -28.58 -24.26
CA GLY A 948 41.61 -29.55 -23.34
C GLY A 948 42.59 -28.94 -22.33
N GLN A 949 43.38 -27.95 -22.74
CA GLN A 949 44.32 -27.24 -21.84
C GLN A 949 43.72 -25.98 -21.22
N GLY A 950 42.55 -25.53 -21.68
CA GLY A 950 41.87 -24.31 -21.20
C GLY A 950 42.67 -23.03 -21.41
N LYS A 951 43.41 -22.94 -22.53
CA LYS A 951 44.34 -21.85 -22.86
C LYS A 951 43.79 -20.89 -23.90
#